data_AF-A0A1M5F4G2-F1
#
_entry.id   AF-A0A1M5F4G2-F1
#
_cell.length_a   1.000
_cell.length_b   1.000
_cell.length_c   1.000
_cell.angle_alpha   90.00
_cell.angle_beta   90.00
_cell.angle_gamma   90.00
#
_symmetry.space_group_name_H-M   'P 1'
#
loop_
_entity.id
_entity.type
_entity.pdbx_description
1 polymer ?
#
loop_
_entity_poly.entity_id
_entity_poly.type
_entity_poly.pdbx_seq_one_letter_code
_entity_poly.pdbx_strand_id
1 'polypeptide(L)'
;MKIRMKVKHLVLTVAAMVVLVFLLSVVVLPQIELYVAEKKLANGEAEGKAQLMEAIDSTILPSQRWEKIQEYMIDGDITNRFDLYVGPSMWHGGTRVEGTRFTWKEKLPYLQDYVENGPINGYLATVAQEIASYYLRENNPEKAEEVLLNTADRFAPSQHLGFWNELMIKRIKLAMSYSDFDKAKEYIEEMNNSTTSDDYYVRAEVTTLKAEIIVREGRLEEGYEELMDAMEEYESHWAQEREEWAEEDIDLPINDKIENTIVYEQMESLKRRLERELSNGSQSIVNVSGQVIREDGRPIENAGVFLREENLVNRSIGDDEPYQVLTDENGMFEIEGVVPGSYQVFIGLMFEDIDGYTWPVDRDDWIVIDGSEDIKYSVTLQPLIEIKRPINNQNITDHDVHFAWEEVEGADYYNLNLGLQYESGGGVSVGFKEYISGNETKVPVEEIYNKRVGILMGDEEDYKYAHSVLGFMNPHNQISWSVEAYTKDGKLITRSNGYRLQEKTIGNLPFFNLKGRELTEADQLLLDGKVEQALEMYIEKYEENPDDIHSLQMIPRLIGIKGDGTFDSRQKLALPYTKELAERTGSPDYIYDVADYYYSRNSWDSYNRWYERYMDSVNRPDLSSYNQGNRASALLKQGKVEDSIPLFKEAMKKDNSHRFVGNWLAAELYIGSSFENVLKIAEEYPDRSYIGYREQRTDWVQIISHMEKERQEVPEYQQQLRKVLEMYFQGVDRDIDEWLSSTEEETMKDFVMALKRVDN
;
A
#
# COMPACT_ATOMS: atom_id res chain seq x y z
N MET A 1 -13.72 19.41 77.76
CA MET A 1 -12.27 19.46 77.44
C MET A 1 -11.94 20.88 76.98
N LYS A 2 -11.06 21.63 77.68
CA LYS A 2 -10.70 23.02 77.29
C LYS A 2 -9.36 22.98 76.55
N ILE A 3 -9.37 23.18 75.23
CA ILE A 3 -8.15 23.21 74.42
C ILE A 3 -7.50 24.60 74.59
N ARG A 4 -6.27 24.65 75.15
CA ARG A 4 -5.46 25.87 75.23
C ARG A 4 -4.48 25.89 74.06
N MET A 5 -4.81 26.67 73.02
CA MET A 5 -3.94 26.84 71.85
C MET A 5 -3.10 28.11 72.02
N LYS A 6 -1.78 28.03 71.80
CA LYS A 6 -0.93 29.24 71.79
C LYS A 6 -1.22 30.03 70.50
N VAL A 7 -1.28 31.36 70.59
CA VAL A 7 -1.59 32.27 69.46
C VAL A 7 -0.74 31.96 68.20
N LYS A 8 0.54 31.60 68.38
CA LYS A 8 1.42 31.18 67.28
C LYS A 8 0.91 29.98 66.48
N HIS A 9 0.24 29.03 67.13
CA HIS A 9 -0.34 27.87 66.44
C HIS A 9 -1.62 28.25 65.71
N LEU A 10 -2.44 29.16 66.25
CA LEU A 10 -3.63 29.67 65.56
C LEU A 10 -3.25 30.42 64.27
N VAL A 11 -2.25 31.31 64.34
CA VAL A 11 -1.73 32.04 63.17
C VAL A 11 -1.19 31.06 62.11
N LEU A 12 -0.45 30.03 62.54
CA LEU A 12 0.12 29.03 61.65
C LEU A 12 -0.96 28.14 61.02
N THR A 13 -2.02 27.82 61.74
CA THR A 13 -3.19 27.09 61.19
C THR A 13 -3.95 27.93 60.17
N VAL A 14 -4.18 29.22 60.43
CA VAL A 14 -4.85 30.12 59.48
C VAL A 14 -3.98 30.31 58.23
N ALA A 15 -2.67 30.51 58.39
CA ALA A 15 -1.75 30.59 57.26
C ALA A 15 -1.75 29.29 56.45
N ALA A 16 -1.72 28.13 57.10
CA ALA A 16 -1.82 26.83 56.44
C ALA A 16 -3.15 26.65 55.70
N MET A 17 -4.28 27.10 56.26
CA MET A 17 -5.58 27.06 55.57
C MET A 17 -5.61 27.98 54.35
N VAL A 18 -5.05 29.19 54.44
CA VAL A 18 -4.98 30.10 53.28
C VAL A 18 -4.12 29.50 52.18
N VAL A 19 -2.97 28.92 52.53
CA VAL A 19 -2.10 28.20 51.56
C VAL A 19 -2.83 26.99 50.98
N LEU A 20 -3.56 26.22 51.79
CA LEU A 20 -4.32 25.06 51.32
C LEU A 20 -5.46 25.47 50.37
N VAL A 21 -6.21 26.52 50.71
CA VAL A 21 -7.29 27.05 49.85
C VAL A 21 -6.70 27.57 48.55
N PHE A 22 -5.57 28.28 48.60
CA PHE A 22 -4.85 28.75 47.42
C PHE A 22 -4.37 27.58 46.54
N LEU A 23 -3.78 26.53 47.13
CA LEU A 23 -3.37 25.32 46.40
C LEU A 23 -4.58 24.59 45.80
N LEU A 24 -5.68 24.49 46.53
CA LEU A 24 -6.92 23.91 46.02
C LEU A 24 -7.47 24.71 44.84
N SER A 25 -7.52 26.03 44.93
CA SER A 25 -8.09 26.89 43.89
C SER A 25 -7.20 27.06 42.67
N VAL A 26 -5.87 27.08 42.84
CA VAL A 26 -4.91 27.36 41.75
C VAL A 26 -4.32 26.09 41.15
N VAL A 27 -4.26 24.99 41.91
CA VAL A 27 -3.63 23.75 41.44
C VAL A 27 -4.65 22.62 41.30
N VAL A 28 -5.44 22.32 42.33
CA VAL A 28 -6.26 21.08 42.33
C VAL A 28 -7.51 21.22 41.46
N LEU A 29 -8.30 22.29 41.62
CA LEU A 29 -9.55 22.47 40.87
C LEU A 29 -9.32 22.55 39.35
N PRO A 30 -8.33 23.30 38.83
CA PRO A 30 -8.06 23.32 37.40
C PRO A 30 -7.70 21.96 36.79
N GLN A 31 -6.97 21.11 37.52
CA GLN A 31 -6.62 19.77 37.01
C GLN A 31 -7.84 18.84 36.97
N ILE A 32 -8.78 19.00 37.92
CA ILE A 32 -10.04 18.25 37.89
C ILE A 32 -10.90 18.71 36.71
N GLU A 33 -10.99 20.01 36.46
CA GLU A 33 -11.73 20.57 35.33
C GLU A 33 -11.14 20.12 33.99
N LEU A 34 -9.81 20.14 33.85
CA LEU A 34 -9.12 19.61 32.67
C LEU A 34 -9.40 18.12 32.46
N TYR A 35 -9.25 17.29 33.50
CA TYR A 35 -9.52 15.86 33.42
C TYR A 35 -10.97 15.56 33.01
N VAL A 36 -11.93 16.34 33.52
CA VAL A 36 -13.34 16.20 33.14
C VAL A 36 -13.55 16.60 31.66
N ALA A 37 -12.92 17.68 31.21
CA ALA A 37 -12.98 18.13 29.82
C ALA A 37 -12.42 17.06 28.86
N GLU A 38 -11.23 16.52 29.16
CA GLU A 38 -10.58 15.45 28.38
C GLU A 38 -11.46 14.21 28.31
N LYS A 39 -12.03 13.79 29.44
CA LYS A 39 -12.92 12.63 29.48
C LYS A 39 -14.19 12.83 28.66
N LYS A 40 -14.80 14.03 28.73
CA LYS A 40 -15.95 14.38 27.89
C LYS A 40 -15.60 14.40 26.41
N LEU A 41 -14.43 14.96 26.06
CA LEU A 41 -13.94 15.01 24.69
C LEU A 41 -13.68 13.61 24.12
N ALA A 42 -13.08 12.72 24.92
CA ALA A 42 -12.85 11.31 24.56
C ALA A 42 -14.17 10.53 24.36
N ASN A 43 -15.24 10.95 25.03
CA ASN A 43 -16.58 10.39 24.84
C ASN A 43 -17.35 11.00 23.65
N GLY A 44 -16.75 11.94 22.90
CA GLY A 44 -17.41 12.63 21.79
C GLY A 44 -18.40 13.71 22.22
N GLU A 45 -18.39 14.15 23.49
CA GLU A 45 -19.31 15.16 23.98
C GLU A 45 -18.87 16.57 23.53
N ALA A 46 -19.73 17.28 22.80
CA ALA A 46 -19.45 18.63 22.29
C ALA A 46 -19.08 19.64 23.39
N GLU A 47 -19.60 19.47 24.61
CA GLU A 47 -19.24 20.30 25.76
C GLU A 47 -17.77 20.17 26.16
N GLY A 48 -17.14 19.01 25.90
CA GLY A 48 -15.74 18.75 26.22
C GLY A 48 -14.79 19.72 25.50
N LYS A 49 -15.09 20.07 24.24
CA LYS A 49 -14.30 21.04 23.46
C LYS A 49 -14.28 22.42 24.10
N ALA A 50 -15.46 22.94 24.44
CA ALA A 50 -15.59 24.27 25.03
C ALA A 50 -14.89 24.34 26.39
N GLN A 51 -15.02 23.28 27.21
CA GLN A 51 -14.35 23.19 28.50
C GLN A 51 -12.83 23.08 28.37
N LEU A 52 -12.32 22.35 27.38
CA LEU A 52 -10.89 22.27 27.12
C LEU A 52 -10.32 23.62 26.68
N MET A 53 -11.01 24.34 25.78
CA MET A 53 -10.61 25.68 25.35
C MET A 53 -10.57 26.67 26.53
N GLU A 54 -11.61 26.66 27.38
CA GLU A 54 -11.65 27.50 28.60
C GLU A 54 -10.52 27.15 29.57
N ALA A 55 -10.20 25.86 29.71
CA ALA A 55 -9.07 25.39 30.51
C ALA A 55 -7.73 25.95 29.98
N ILE A 56 -7.51 25.88 28.65
CA ILE A 56 -6.33 26.39 27.95
C ILE A 56 -6.18 27.91 28.11
N ASP A 57 -7.29 28.65 28.08
CA ASP A 57 -7.26 30.12 28.12
C ASP A 57 -6.98 30.72 29.49
N SER A 58 -7.41 30.07 30.58
CA SER A 58 -7.44 30.77 31.87
C SER A 58 -7.15 29.93 33.12
N THR A 59 -7.11 28.62 32.99
CA THR A 59 -7.27 27.74 34.16
C THR A 59 -6.02 26.92 34.47
N ILE A 60 -5.21 26.58 33.46
CA ILE A 60 -4.03 25.71 33.61
C ILE A 60 -2.69 26.47 33.61
N LEU A 61 -1.61 25.77 33.99
CA LEU A 61 -0.27 26.33 33.98
C LEU A 61 0.23 26.60 32.54
N PRO A 62 1.07 27.61 32.29
CA PRO A 62 1.58 27.93 30.95
C PRO A 62 2.28 26.76 30.24
N SER A 63 2.97 25.89 30.97
CA SER A 63 3.59 24.69 30.37
C SER A 63 2.56 23.67 29.92
N GLN A 64 1.48 23.48 30.68
CA GLN A 64 0.39 22.57 30.33
C GLN A 64 -0.44 23.12 29.18
N ARG A 65 -0.55 24.44 29.06
CA ARG A 65 -1.21 25.10 27.93
C ARG A 65 -0.65 24.62 26.59
N TRP A 66 0.67 24.66 26.44
CA TRP A 66 1.33 24.23 25.21
C TRP A 66 1.18 22.73 24.97
N GLU A 67 1.30 21.90 26.01
CA GLU A 67 1.07 20.46 25.93
C GLU A 67 -0.35 20.13 25.44
N LYS A 68 -1.37 20.85 25.91
CA LYS A 68 -2.76 20.62 25.48
C LYS A 68 -3.04 21.13 24.08
N ILE A 69 -2.41 22.22 23.66
CA ILE A 69 -2.44 22.64 22.25
C ILE A 69 -1.79 21.56 21.37
N GLN A 70 -0.64 21.02 21.78
CA GLN A 70 0.05 19.94 21.07
C GLN A 70 -0.79 18.68 20.93
N GLU A 71 -1.46 18.28 22.02
CA GLU A 71 -2.24 17.05 22.07
C GLU A 71 -3.56 17.14 21.28
N TYR A 72 -4.23 18.29 21.31
CA TYR A 72 -5.62 18.38 20.83
C TYR A 72 -5.83 19.28 19.61
N MET A 73 -4.90 20.17 19.28
CA MET A 73 -5.11 21.19 18.24
C MET A 73 -4.13 21.10 17.06
N ILE A 74 -2.98 20.44 17.22
CA ILE A 74 -2.02 20.22 16.13
C ILE A 74 -2.41 18.97 15.36
N ASP A 75 -2.77 19.16 14.09
CA ASP A 75 -3.17 18.08 13.17
C ASP A 75 -2.03 17.50 12.34
N GLY A 76 -0.93 18.24 12.20
CA GLY A 76 0.16 17.85 11.32
C GLY A 76 -0.09 18.23 9.85
N ASP A 77 0.83 17.82 8.97
CA ASP A 77 0.69 18.07 7.54
C ASP A 77 -0.47 17.25 6.93
N ILE A 78 -0.84 17.58 5.69
CA ILE A 78 -1.93 16.99 4.91
C ILE A 78 -1.97 15.45 4.93
N THR A 79 -0.82 14.81 5.05
CA THR A 79 -0.57 13.35 5.08
C THR A 79 -0.95 12.67 6.39
N ASN A 80 -1.26 13.44 7.44
CA ASN A 80 -1.74 12.95 8.74
C ASN A 80 -3.16 13.44 9.07
N ARG A 81 -3.82 14.12 8.13
CA ARG A 81 -5.14 14.72 8.35
C ARG A 81 -6.30 13.75 8.16
N PHE A 82 -6.13 12.74 7.32
CA PHE A 82 -7.23 11.88 6.90
C PHE A 82 -7.33 10.63 7.78
N ASP A 83 -8.55 10.18 8.02
CA ASP A 83 -8.77 8.92 8.74
C ASP A 83 -8.41 7.72 7.86
N LEU A 84 -8.48 7.92 6.54
CA LEU A 84 -8.29 6.89 5.54
C LEU A 84 -7.63 7.44 4.29
N TYR A 85 -6.70 6.66 3.76
CA TYR A 85 -6.13 6.83 2.43
C TYR A 85 -6.54 5.63 1.56
N VAL A 86 -7.11 5.90 0.40
CA VAL A 86 -7.58 4.88 -0.55
C VAL A 86 -6.89 5.09 -1.88
N GLY A 87 -6.30 4.04 -2.45
CA GLY A 87 -5.76 4.03 -3.79
C GLY A 87 -5.84 2.66 -4.47
N PRO A 88 -5.40 2.57 -5.75
CA PRO A 88 -5.46 1.34 -6.54
C PRO A 88 -4.61 0.19 -5.98
N SER A 89 -3.43 0.47 -5.43
CA SER A 89 -2.51 -0.56 -4.91
C SER A 89 -2.79 -0.92 -3.45
N MET A 90 -3.24 0.04 -2.63
CA MET A 90 -3.44 -0.16 -1.19
C MET A 90 -4.46 0.82 -0.60
N TRP A 91 -4.90 0.48 0.61
CA TRP A 91 -5.50 1.43 1.54
C TRP A 91 -4.75 1.36 2.86
N HIS A 92 -4.71 2.47 3.59
CA HIS A 92 -4.19 2.49 4.95
C HIS A 92 -4.97 3.46 5.81
N GLY A 93 -5.11 3.12 7.10
CA GLY A 93 -5.64 4.04 8.08
C GLY A 93 -4.69 5.23 8.29
N GLY A 94 -5.26 6.37 8.64
CA GLY A 94 -4.49 7.46 9.22
C GLY A 94 -3.86 7.04 10.54
N THR A 95 -2.76 7.67 10.91
CA THR A 95 -1.99 7.39 12.15
C THR A 95 -2.64 7.99 13.40
N ARG A 96 -3.79 8.65 13.27
CA ARG A 96 -4.27 9.59 14.28
C ARG A 96 -5.32 9.02 15.23
N VAL A 97 -5.16 9.35 16.51
CA VAL A 97 -5.96 8.82 17.63
C VAL A 97 -7.39 9.37 17.59
N GLU A 98 -8.36 8.48 17.78
CA GLU A 98 -9.80 8.79 17.86
C GLU A 98 -10.09 9.98 18.80
N GLY A 99 -10.79 11.01 18.30
CA GLY A 99 -11.16 12.19 19.10
C GLY A 99 -11.97 13.24 18.33
N THR A 100 -12.70 14.08 19.07
CA THR A 100 -13.55 15.14 18.47
C THR A 100 -12.67 16.28 17.92
N ARG A 101 -12.67 16.50 16.60
CA ARG A 101 -11.79 17.47 15.91
C ARG A 101 -12.12 18.93 16.17
N PHE A 102 -11.13 19.77 16.45
CA PHE A 102 -11.31 21.22 16.50
C PHE A 102 -11.37 21.79 15.07
N THR A 103 -12.37 22.64 14.81
CA THR A 103 -12.47 23.39 13.55
C THR A 103 -11.37 24.43 13.46
N TRP A 104 -11.03 24.87 12.24
CA TRP A 104 -10.07 25.96 12.04
C TRP A 104 -10.46 27.24 12.77
N LYS A 105 -11.76 27.56 12.83
CA LYS A 105 -12.26 28.69 13.61
C LYS A 105 -11.96 28.57 15.10
N GLU A 106 -11.99 27.36 15.64
CA GLU A 106 -11.71 27.08 17.05
C GLU A 106 -10.21 27.10 17.34
N LYS A 107 -9.39 26.45 16.50
CA LYS A 107 -7.96 26.24 16.82
C LYS A 107 -7.00 27.29 16.26
N LEU A 108 -7.33 27.97 15.16
CA LEU A 108 -6.41 28.93 14.51
C LEU A 108 -5.84 29.99 15.48
N PRO A 109 -6.63 30.60 16.38
CA PRO A 109 -6.08 31.57 17.34
C PRO A 109 -5.02 30.96 18.28
N TYR A 110 -5.21 29.71 18.70
CA TYR A 110 -4.27 29.00 19.58
C TYR A 110 -3.01 28.59 18.83
N LEU A 111 -3.14 28.15 17.57
CA LEU A 111 -2.02 27.81 16.72
C LEU A 111 -1.18 29.04 16.37
N GLN A 112 -1.81 30.19 16.08
CA GLN A 112 -1.11 31.45 15.86
C GLN A 112 -0.32 31.88 17.10
N ASP A 113 -0.95 31.83 18.29
CA ASP A 113 -0.27 32.12 19.55
C ASP A 113 0.86 31.13 19.85
N TYR A 114 0.73 29.87 19.44
CA TYR A 114 1.80 28.88 19.51
C TYR A 114 2.99 29.26 18.61
N VAL A 115 2.73 29.70 17.38
CA VAL A 115 3.78 30.17 16.46
C VAL A 115 4.51 31.40 17.00
N GLU A 116 3.81 32.29 17.70
CA GLU A 116 4.43 33.49 18.27
C GLU A 116 5.17 33.21 19.60
N ASN A 117 4.52 32.46 20.50
CA ASN A 117 4.90 32.40 21.92
C ASN A 117 5.18 30.98 22.44
N GLY A 118 4.91 29.95 21.65
CA GLY A 118 5.11 28.53 22.00
C GLY A 118 6.59 28.14 22.13
N PRO A 119 6.89 26.96 22.71
CA PRO A 119 8.25 26.47 22.85
C PRO A 119 8.90 26.16 21.49
N ILE A 120 10.20 26.42 21.37
CA ILE A 120 10.99 26.11 20.17
C ILE A 120 11.31 24.60 20.17
N ASN A 121 10.54 23.83 19.42
CA ASN A 121 10.64 22.37 19.28
C ASN A 121 9.98 21.92 17.96
N GLY A 122 9.97 20.62 17.65
CA GLY A 122 9.39 20.12 16.39
C GLY A 122 7.92 20.50 16.17
N TYR A 123 7.12 20.53 17.24
CA TYR A 123 5.73 20.97 17.15
C TYR A 123 5.59 22.41 16.61
N LEU A 124 6.54 23.30 16.91
CA LEU A 124 6.50 24.66 16.36
C LEU A 124 6.61 24.67 14.83
N ALA A 125 7.49 23.85 14.26
CA ALA A 125 7.59 23.70 12.81
C ALA A 125 6.30 23.10 12.23
N THR A 126 5.78 22.04 12.87
CA THR A 126 4.50 21.41 12.47
C THR A 126 3.34 22.40 12.46
N VAL A 127 3.20 23.24 13.49
CA VAL A 127 2.12 24.25 13.54
C VAL A 127 2.28 25.28 12.45
N ALA A 128 3.50 25.76 12.20
CA ALA A 128 3.75 26.74 11.15
C ALA A 128 3.37 26.21 9.77
N GLN A 129 3.75 24.96 9.46
CA GLN A 129 3.32 24.29 8.23
C GLN A 129 1.80 24.11 8.17
N GLU A 130 1.17 23.77 9.29
CA GLU A 130 -0.27 23.55 9.33
C GLU A 130 -1.05 24.85 9.05
N ILE A 131 -0.65 25.96 9.66
CA ILE A 131 -1.21 27.29 9.43
C ILE A 131 -0.90 27.76 8.00
N ALA A 132 0.32 27.51 7.50
CA ALA A 132 0.67 27.82 6.12
C ALA A 132 -0.29 27.12 5.15
N SER A 133 -0.44 25.80 5.27
CA SER A 133 -1.40 25.01 4.50
C SER A 133 -2.85 25.50 4.65
N TYR A 134 -3.24 26.04 5.81
CA TYR A 134 -4.55 26.70 5.96
C TYR A 134 -4.67 27.97 5.13
N TYR A 135 -3.67 28.85 5.16
CA TYR A 135 -3.70 30.07 4.35
C TYR A 135 -3.64 29.80 2.84
N LEU A 136 -2.98 28.72 2.41
CA LEU A 136 -3.01 28.32 1.00
C LEU A 136 -4.42 27.96 0.52
N ARG A 137 -5.19 27.23 1.33
CA ARG A 137 -6.61 26.94 1.02
C ARG A 137 -7.45 28.21 0.93
N GLU A 138 -7.18 29.18 1.80
CA GLU A 138 -7.83 30.50 1.76
C GLU A 138 -7.30 31.38 0.62
N ASN A 139 -6.50 30.83 -0.30
CA ASN A 139 -5.86 31.50 -1.42
C ASN A 139 -5.05 32.74 -0.97
N ASN A 140 -4.28 32.58 0.11
CA ASN A 140 -3.44 33.62 0.71
C ASN A 140 -1.99 33.14 0.87
N PRO A 141 -1.26 32.97 -0.24
CA PRO A 141 0.12 32.47 -0.22
C PRO A 141 1.07 33.39 0.54
N GLU A 142 0.84 34.71 0.57
CA GLU A 142 1.72 35.65 1.28
C GLU A 142 1.69 35.42 2.80
N LYS A 143 0.51 35.15 3.39
CA LYS A 143 0.43 34.81 4.82
C LYS A 143 1.01 33.44 5.13
N ALA A 144 0.89 32.49 4.22
CA ALA A 144 1.53 31.19 4.37
C ALA A 144 3.05 31.34 4.44
N GLU A 145 3.62 32.11 3.49
CA GLU A 145 5.05 32.45 3.46
C GLU A 145 5.48 33.17 4.74
N GLU A 146 4.73 34.20 5.17
CA GLU A 146 5.02 34.99 6.37
C GLU A 146 5.11 34.11 7.63
N VAL A 147 4.18 33.18 7.81
CA VAL A 147 4.19 32.27 8.96
C VAL A 147 5.40 31.35 8.94
N LEU A 148 5.75 30.79 7.77
CA LEU A 148 6.92 29.92 7.64
C LEU A 148 8.21 30.68 7.94
N LEU A 149 8.38 31.88 7.35
CA LEU A 149 9.56 32.72 7.54
C LEU A 149 9.71 33.18 8.99
N ASN A 150 8.66 33.76 9.57
CA ASN A 150 8.69 34.23 10.96
C ASN A 150 9.02 33.09 11.95
N THR A 151 8.56 31.87 11.64
CA THR A 151 8.87 30.69 12.46
C THR A 151 10.31 30.23 12.26
N ALA A 152 10.80 30.20 11.02
CA ALA A 152 12.18 29.87 10.70
C ALA A 152 13.15 30.82 11.43
N ASP A 153 12.87 32.13 11.46
CA ASP A 153 13.67 33.11 12.20
C ASP A 153 13.77 32.82 13.70
N ARG A 154 12.77 32.15 14.30
CA ARG A 154 12.85 31.69 15.69
C ARG A 154 13.81 30.50 15.87
N PHE A 155 13.97 29.67 14.85
CA PHE A 155 14.90 28.53 14.86
C PHE A 155 16.34 28.91 14.50
N ALA A 156 16.56 29.95 13.68
CA ALA A 156 17.89 30.36 13.21
C ALA A 156 18.94 30.58 14.34
N PRO A 157 18.59 31.12 15.53
CA PRO A 157 19.54 31.27 16.64
C PRO A 157 19.70 30.00 17.52
N SER A 158 18.99 28.92 17.22
CA SER A 158 18.84 27.75 18.09
C SER A 158 19.70 26.55 17.65
N GLN A 159 19.83 25.53 18.50
CA GLN A 159 20.49 24.26 18.14
C GLN A 159 19.61 23.36 17.25
N HIS A 160 18.44 23.83 16.81
CA HIS A 160 17.44 23.04 16.10
C HIS A 160 17.44 23.35 14.59
N LEU A 161 18.63 23.34 13.97
CA LEU A 161 18.81 23.62 12.54
C LEU A 161 17.97 22.70 11.63
N GLY A 162 17.71 21.45 12.03
CA GLY A 162 16.86 20.54 11.27
C GLY A 162 15.44 21.07 11.03
N PHE A 163 14.80 21.68 12.03
CA PHE A 163 13.45 22.27 11.86
C PHE A 163 13.50 23.57 11.05
N TRP A 164 14.62 24.30 11.07
CA TRP A 164 14.83 25.43 10.18
C TRP A 164 14.90 24.96 8.72
N ASN A 165 15.71 23.93 8.43
CA ASN A 165 15.82 23.32 7.10
C ASN A 165 14.45 22.85 6.59
N GLU A 166 13.67 22.18 7.44
CA GLU A 166 12.32 21.69 7.12
C GLU A 166 11.37 22.83 6.68
N LEU A 167 11.36 23.94 7.42
CA LEU A 167 10.53 25.11 7.09
C LEU A 167 11.00 25.80 5.81
N MET A 168 12.31 25.88 5.58
CA MET A 168 12.88 26.45 4.35
C MET A 168 12.57 25.60 3.12
N ILE A 169 12.69 24.28 3.21
CA ILE A 169 12.26 23.35 2.17
C ILE A 169 10.76 23.52 1.88
N LYS A 170 9.91 23.68 2.91
CA LYS A 170 8.48 23.95 2.71
C LYS A 170 8.25 25.28 1.98
N ARG A 171 9.05 26.32 2.25
CA ARG A 171 8.99 27.60 1.51
C ARG A 171 9.39 27.44 0.04
N ILE A 172 10.44 26.65 -0.25
CA ILE A 172 10.85 26.31 -1.63
C ILE A 172 9.72 25.59 -2.36
N LYS A 173 9.19 24.51 -1.77
CA LYS A 173 8.07 23.72 -2.33
C LYS A 173 6.82 24.58 -2.52
N LEU A 174 6.55 25.52 -1.61
CA LEU A 174 5.45 26.48 -1.74
C LEU A 174 5.64 27.43 -2.93
N ALA A 175 6.83 28.02 -3.11
CA ALA A 175 7.10 28.87 -4.26
C ALA A 175 6.97 28.09 -5.59
N MET A 176 7.46 26.83 -5.60
CA MET A 176 7.31 25.92 -6.74
C MET A 176 5.84 25.61 -7.07
N SER A 177 4.96 25.43 -6.07
CA SER A 177 3.55 25.11 -6.30
C SER A 177 2.75 26.25 -6.95
N TYR A 178 3.26 27.49 -6.87
CA TYR A 178 2.69 28.66 -7.56
C TYR A 178 3.49 29.06 -8.80
N SER A 179 4.42 28.21 -9.25
CA SER A 179 5.32 28.49 -10.37
C SER A 179 6.16 29.78 -10.19
N ASP A 180 6.40 30.22 -8.95
CA ASP A 180 7.29 31.35 -8.62
C ASP A 180 8.73 30.84 -8.46
N PHE A 181 9.30 30.39 -9.59
CA PHE A 181 10.62 29.77 -9.62
C PHE A 181 11.75 30.74 -9.23
N ASP A 182 11.56 32.05 -9.44
CA ASP A 182 12.53 33.06 -9.02
C ASP A 182 12.64 33.10 -7.49
N LYS A 183 11.50 33.15 -6.76
CA LYS A 183 11.52 33.04 -5.30
C LYS A 183 12.05 31.70 -4.81
N ALA A 184 11.67 30.60 -5.47
CA ALA A 184 12.15 29.28 -5.07
C ALA A 184 13.69 29.20 -5.14
N LYS A 185 14.29 29.76 -6.20
CA LYS A 185 15.75 29.89 -6.33
C LYS A 185 16.36 30.81 -5.27
N GLU A 186 15.72 31.93 -4.94
CA GLU A 186 16.17 32.82 -3.86
C GLU A 186 16.24 32.08 -2.52
N TYR A 187 15.22 31.28 -2.19
CA TYR A 187 15.21 30.48 -0.96
C TYR A 187 16.26 29.36 -0.98
N ILE A 188 16.51 28.74 -2.13
CA ILE A 188 17.60 27.77 -2.30
C ILE A 188 18.95 28.44 -2.02
N GLU A 189 19.18 29.66 -2.53
CA GLU A 189 20.40 30.43 -2.25
C GLU A 189 20.51 30.81 -0.76
N GLU A 190 19.42 31.25 -0.13
CA GLU A 190 19.36 31.56 1.30
C GLU A 190 19.74 30.33 2.14
N MET A 191 19.21 29.17 1.76
CA MET A 191 19.45 27.88 2.40
C MET A 191 20.91 27.43 2.23
N ASN A 192 21.43 27.43 1.01
CA ASN A 192 22.83 27.08 0.73
C ASN A 192 23.85 27.97 1.46
N ASN A 193 23.52 29.24 1.70
CA ASN A 193 24.39 30.15 2.46
C ASN A 193 24.34 29.92 3.98
N SER A 194 23.31 29.25 4.48
CA SER A 194 23.05 29.07 5.91
C SER A 194 23.36 27.64 6.40
N THR A 195 23.32 26.65 5.50
CA THR A 195 23.61 25.24 5.81
C THR A 195 25.11 24.99 5.85
N THR A 196 25.59 24.25 6.85
CA THR A 196 27.00 23.83 6.96
C THR A 196 27.35 22.74 5.95
N SER A 197 28.65 22.54 5.68
CA SER A 197 29.14 21.48 4.78
C SER A 197 28.70 20.07 5.16
N ASP A 198 28.37 19.85 6.43
CA ASP A 198 28.20 18.51 7.00
C ASP A 198 26.76 17.97 6.89
N ASP A 199 25.80 18.77 6.39
CA ASP A 199 24.40 18.36 6.22
C ASP A 199 24.11 18.00 4.74
N TYR A 200 24.80 16.97 4.26
CA TYR A 200 24.78 16.56 2.85
C TYR A 200 23.41 16.01 2.41
N TYR A 201 22.61 15.47 3.32
CA TYR A 201 21.22 15.05 3.06
C TYR A 201 20.34 16.23 2.63
N VAL A 202 20.37 17.30 3.44
CA VAL A 202 19.57 18.50 3.17
C VAL A 202 20.05 19.17 1.88
N ARG A 203 21.37 19.18 1.63
CA ARG A 203 21.90 19.66 0.35
C ARG A 203 21.37 18.85 -0.84
N ALA A 204 21.40 17.53 -0.76
CA ALA A 204 20.88 16.67 -1.83
C ALA A 204 19.39 16.92 -2.08
N GLU A 205 18.56 17.08 -1.04
CA GLU A 205 17.14 17.43 -1.21
C GLU A 205 16.98 18.81 -1.89
N VAL A 206 17.72 19.82 -1.44
CA VAL A 206 17.67 21.18 -2.00
C VAL A 206 18.13 21.21 -3.46
N THR A 207 19.19 20.49 -3.80
CA THR A 207 19.68 20.40 -5.19
C THR A 207 18.72 19.62 -6.07
N THR A 208 18.06 18.59 -5.54
CA THR A 208 16.98 17.89 -6.25
C THR A 208 15.84 18.85 -6.59
N LEU A 209 15.40 19.68 -5.64
CA LEU A 209 14.39 20.72 -5.90
C LEU A 209 14.87 21.75 -6.93
N LYS A 210 16.16 22.10 -6.91
CA LYS A 210 16.76 22.97 -7.93
C LYS A 210 16.71 22.35 -9.32
N ALA A 211 17.06 21.07 -9.46
CA ALA A 211 16.95 20.32 -10.70
C ALA A 211 15.50 20.29 -11.19
N GLU A 212 14.52 20.01 -10.32
CA GLU A 212 13.10 20.06 -10.66
C GLU A 212 12.64 21.43 -11.16
N ILE A 213 13.08 22.52 -10.52
CA ILE A 213 12.79 23.89 -10.98
C ILE A 213 13.33 24.08 -12.41
N ILE A 214 14.58 23.71 -12.67
CA ILE A 214 15.21 23.83 -13.99
C ILE A 214 14.42 23.03 -15.05
N VAL A 215 13.98 21.83 -14.70
CA VAL A 215 13.14 20.98 -15.56
C VAL A 215 11.78 21.63 -15.83
N ARG A 216 11.11 22.17 -14.81
CA ARG A 216 9.81 22.86 -14.95
C ARG A 216 9.91 24.16 -15.76
N GLU A 217 11.09 24.78 -15.83
CA GLU A 217 11.38 25.90 -16.72
C GLU A 217 11.65 25.48 -18.18
N GLY A 218 11.53 24.19 -18.50
CA GLY A 218 11.75 23.64 -19.83
C GLY A 218 13.21 23.39 -20.20
N ARG A 219 14.13 23.43 -19.21
CA ARG A 219 15.57 23.23 -19.41
C ARG A 219 16.00 21.82 -18.99
N LEU A 220 15.40 20.82 -19.61
CA LEU A 220 15.54 19.41 -19.23
C LEU A 220 17.00 18.94 -19.09
N GLU A 221 17.85 19.25 -20.07
CA GLU A 221 19.27 18.85 -20.11
C GLU A 221 20.05 19.44 -18.92
N GLU A 222 19.86 20.73 -18.64
CA GLU A 222 20.51 21.42 -17.52
C GLU A 222 20.02 20.87 -16.17
N GLY A 223 18.72 20.55 -16.05
CA GLY A 223 18.16 19.95 -14.85
C GLY A 223 18.69 18.54 -14.59
N TYR A 224 18.91 17.76 -15.67
CA TYR A 224 19.53 16.45 -15.59
C TYR A 224 21.00 16.53 -15.16
N GLU A 225 21.78 17.46 -15.74
CA GLU A 225 23.17 17.70 -15.33
C GLU A 225 23.25 18.10 -13.84
N GLU A 226 22.41 19.02 -13.38
CA GLU A 226 22.36 19.44 -11.98
C GLU A 226 22.03 18.28 -11.03
N LEU A 227 21.11 17.40 -11.43
CA LEU A 227 20.77 16.21 -10.65
C LEU A 227 21.94 15.22 -10.58
N MET A 228 22.61 14.98 -11.70
CA MET A 228 23.75 14.05 -11.75
C MET A 228 24.91 14.55 -10.88
N ASP A 229 25.20 15.85 -10.92
CA ASP A 229 26.20 16.47 -10.05
C ASP A 229 25.83 16.30 -8.56
N ALA A 230 24.54 16.47 -8.22
CA ALA A 230 24.04 16.29 -6.86
C ALA A 230 24.18 14.84 -6.37
N MET A 231 23.88 13.88 -7.24
CA MET A 231 24.02 12.46 -6.94
C MET A 231 25.48 12.06 -6.72
N GLU A 232 26.40 12.55 -7.56
CA GLU A 232 27.84 12.31 -7.39
C GLU A 232 28.36 12.91 -6.07
N GLU A 233 27.95 14.14 -5.74
CA GLU A 233 28.30 14.78 -4.46
C GLU A 233 27.78 13.96 -3.26
N TYR A 234 26.51 13.54 -3.31
CA TYR A 234 25.89 12.76 -2.25
C TYR A 234 26.54 11.37 -2.08
N GLU A 235 26.83 10.67 -3.17
CA GLU A 235 27.54 9.39 -3.16
C GLU A 235 28.95 9.51 -2.57
N SER A 236 29.67 10.58 -2.92
CA SER A 236 30.99 10.88 -2.40
C SER A 236 30.98 11.12 -0.89
N HIS A 237 30.03 11.93 -0.40
CA HIS A 237 29.87 12.19 1.03
C HIS A 237 29.45 10.94 1.81
N TRP A 238 28.51 10.16 1.29
CA TRP A 238 28.10 8.89 1.88
C TRP A 238 29.27 7.89 1.98
N ALA A 239 30.13 7.83 0.94
CA ALA A 239 31.31 6.99 0.95
C ALA A 239 32.33 7.44 2.02
N GLN A 240 32.53 8.75 2.18
CA GLN A 240 33.41 9.30 3.21
C GLN A 240 32.89 8.99 4.62
N GLU A 241 31.60 9.21 4.89
CA GLU A 241 31.02 8.96 6.21
C GLU A 241 31.09 7.47 6.58
N ARG A 242 30.90 6.57 5.60
CA ARG A 242 31.12 5.13 5.82
C ARG A 242 32.57 4.77 6.13
N GLU A 243 33.54 5.46 5.55
CA GLU A 243 34.96 5.28 5.89
C GLU A 243 35.22 5.73 7.34
N GLU A 244 34.68 6.88 7.75
CA GLU A 244 34.79 7.40 9.10
C GLU A 244 34.14 6.46 10.14
N TRP A 245 32.94 5.93 9.87
CA TRP A 245 32.30 4.95 10.75
C TRP A 245 33.06 3.64 10.87
N ALA A 246 33.69 3.19 9.77
CA ALA A 246 34.54 2.01 9.78
C ALA A 246 35.81 2.22 10.63
N GLU A 247 36.36 3.44 10.67
CA GLU A 247 37.46 3.80 11.55
C GLU A 247 37.05 3.87 13.03
N GLU A 248 35.79 4.20 13.32
CA GLU A 248 35.24 4.31 14.68
C GLU A 248 34.70 2.98 15.28
N ASP A 249 34.81 1.86 14.55
CA ASP A 249 34.32 0.53 14.97
C ASP A 249 32.82 0.53 15.30
N ILE A 250 32.06 1.39 14.59
CA ILE A 250 30.60 1.47 14.69
C ILE A 250 30.00 0.39 13.79
N ASP A 251 29.37 -0.61 14.40
CA ASP A 251 28.71 -1.71 13.69
C ASP A 251 27.45 -1.18 12.99
N LEU A 252 27.55 -0.88 11.69
CA LEU A 252 26.41 -0.40 10.91
C LEU A 252 25.39 -1.53 10.72
N PRO A 253 24.08 -1.23 10.76
CA PRO A 253 23.07 -2.20 10.37
C PRO A 253 23.40 -2.77 8.98
N ILE A 254 23.30 -4.09 8.82
CA ILE A 254 23.61 -4.85 7.59
C ILE A 254 22.84 -4.33 6.32
N ASN A 255 21.89 -3.41 6.49
CA ASN A 255 21.06 -2.82 5.44
C ASN A 255 21.36 -1.34 5.14
N ASP A 256 22.51 -0.80 5.52
CA ASP A 256 22.86 0.61 5.29
C ASP A 256 23.53 0.85 3.92
N LYS A 257 22.74 0.62 2.87
CA LYS A 257 23.10 0.89 1.47
C LYS A 257 22.60 2.29 1.09
N ILE A 258 23.35 3.03 0.27
CA ILE A 258 22.96 4.39 -0.15
C ILE A 258 21.61 4.38 -0.86
N GLU A 259 21.36 3.30 -1.62
CA GLU A 259 20.16 3.02 -2.37
C GLU A 259 18.92 2.84 -1.48
N ASN A 260 19.12 2.66 -0.16
CA ASN A 260 18.04 2.57 0.82
C ASN A 260 17.71 3.92 1.48
N THR A 261 18.44 5.00 1.15
CA THR A 261 18.14 6.34 1.67
C THR A 261 17.03 6.99 0.85
N ILE A 262 16.08 7.65 1.53
CA ILE A 262 14.89 8.25 0.88
C ILE A 262 15.30 9.27 -0.19
N VAL A 263 16.29 10.12 0.12
CA VAL A 263 16.77 11.18 -0.79
C VAL A 263 17.38 10.57 -2.05
N TYR A 264 18.19 9.51 -1.92
CA TYR A 264 18.76 8.83 -3.08
C TYR A 264 17.70 8.14 -3.93
N GLU A 265 16.70 7.51 -3.31
CA GLU A 265 15.58 6.92 -4.04
C GLU A 265 14.82 7.96 -4.88
N GLN A 266 14.60 9.16 -4.32
CA GLN A 266 13.98 10.29 -5.03
C GLN A 266 14.86 10.79 -6.19
N MET A 267 16.16 10.96 -5.96
CA MET A 267 17.11 11.37 -7.00
C MET A 267 17.16 10.35 -8.15
N GLU A 268 17.27 9.06 -7.84
CA GLU A 268 17.26 7.97 -8.82
C GLU A 268 15.93 7.90 -9.59
N SER A 269 14.80 8.14 -8.90
CA SER A 269 13.49 8.21 -9.55
C SER A 269 13.42 9.38 -10.53
N LEU A 270 13.87 10.56 -10.13
CA LEU A 270 13.92 11.73 -11.00
C LEU A 270 14.87 11.49 -12.18
N LYS A 271 16.08 10.97 -11.93
CA LYS A 271 17.09 10.66 -12.94
C LYS A 271 16.52 9.78 -14.04
N ARG A 272 15.90 8.64 -13.70
CA ARG A 272 15.27 7.74 -14.67
C ARG A 272 14.21 8.44 -15.52
N ARG A 273 13.41 9.32 -14.91
CA ARG A 273 12.42 10.12 -15.66
C ARG A 273 13.11 11.03 -16.66
N LEU A 274 14.09 11.82 -16.21
CA LEU A 274 14.79 12.77 -17.06
C LEU A 274 15.55 12.07 -18.19
N GLU A 275 16.21 10.93 -17.93
CA GLU A 275 16.86 10.10 -18.96
C GLU A 275 15.88 9.66 -20.05
N ARG A 276 14.70 9.17 -19.64
CA ARG A 276 13.65 8.77 -20.57
C ARG A 276 13.15 9.96 -21.39
N GLU A 277 12.88 11.10 -20.77
CA GLU A 277 12.41 12.29 -21.50
C GLU A 277 13.46 12.84 -22.46
N LEU A 278 14.74 12.83 -22.07
CA LEU A 278 15.86 13.19 -22.94
C LEU A 278 15.95 12.26 -24.16
N SER A 279 15.65 10.96 -23.98
CA SER A 279 15.61 10.01 -25.10
C SER A 279 14.38 10.18 -26.01
N ASN A 280 13.23 10.57 -25.45
CA ASN A 280 11.96 10.70 -26.16
C ASN A 280 11.75 12.07 -26.82
N GLY A 281 12.52 13.08 -26.42
CA GLY A 281 12.41 14.45 -26.94
C GLY A 281 11.13 15.18 -26.52
N SER A 282 10.41 14.68 -25.52
CA SER A 282 9.26 15.35 -24.91
C SER A 282 9.76 16.35 -23.85
N GLN A 283 9.23 17.56 -23.86
CA GLN A 283 9.68 18.66 -23.00
C GLN A 283 8.55 19.33 -22.22
N SER A 284 7.33 18.80 -22.29
CA SER A 284 6.15 19.49 -21.78
C SER A 284 5.68 18.88 -20.46
N ILE A 285 5.77 19.68 -19.40
CA ILE A 285 5.05 19.45 -18.15
C ILE A 285 3.54 19.62 -18.40
N VAL A 286 2.72 18.88 -17.65
CA VAL A 286 1.25 18.91 -17.82
C VAL A 286 0.56 19.14 -16.48
N ASN A 287 -0.71 19.54 -16.53
CA ASN A 287 -1.56 19.63 -15.37
C ASN A 287 -2.42 18.37 -15.23
N VAL A 288 -2.68 17.95 -13.98
CA VAL A 288 -3.62 16.89 -13.66
C VAL A 288 -4.77 17.49 -12.86
N SER A 289 -5.98 17.45 -13.40
CA SER A 289 -7.15 18.08 -12.78
C SER A 289 -8.34 17.13 -12.69
N GLY A 290 -9.26 17.44 -11.80
CA GLY A 290 -10.40 16.56 -11.57
C GLY A 290 -11.39 17.04 -10.52
N GLN A 291 -12.28 16.14 -10.16
CA GLN A 291 -13.27 16.35 -9.13
C GLN A 291 -13.42 15.09 -8.28
N VAL A 292 -13.62 15.25 -6.99
CA VAL A 292 -14.00 14.19 -6.04
C VAL A 292 -15.45 14.41 -5.63
N ILE A 293 -16.33 13.49 -6.05
CA ILE A 293 -17.77 13.57 -5.80
C ILE A 293 -18.33 12.24 -5.29
N ARG A 294 -19.51 12.29 -4.71
CA ARG A 294 -20.37 11.11 -4.51
C ARG A 294 -21.23 10.89 -5.75
N GLU A 295 -21.71 9.66 -5.95
CA GLU A 295 -22.61 9.31 -7.06
C GLU A 295 -23.88 10.20 -7.10
N ASP A 296 -24.37 10.63 -5.92
CA ASP A 296 -25.51 11.56 -5.80
C ASP A 296 -25.20 13.01 -6.22
N GLY A 297 -23.99 13.28 -6.69
CA GLY A 297 -23.52 14.58 -7.19
C GLY A 297 -23.02 15.53 -6.11
N ARG A 298 -23.00 15.14 -4.82
CA ARG A 298 -22.44 15.98 -3.76
C ARG A 298 -20.91 16.01 -3.86
N PRO A 299 -20.29 17.21 -3.89
CA PRO A 299 -18.85 17.33 -3.85
C PRO A 299 -18.27 16.94 -2.49
N ILE A 300 -17.04 16.46 -2.48
CA ILE A 300 -16.27 16.22 -1.26
C ILE A 300 -15.23 17.33 -1.14
N GLU A 301 -15.51 18.30 -0.29
CA GLU A 301 -14.60 19.41 0.03
C GLU A 301 -13.49 18.94 0.95
N ASN A 302 -12.28 19.51 0.81
CA ASN A 302 -11.12 19.23 1.66
C ASN A 302 -10.66 17.77 1.65
N ALA A 303 -11.02 16.98 0.63
CA ALA A 303 -10.43 15.67 0.40
C ALA A 303 -8.98 15.85 -0.06
N GLY A 304 -8.08 14.98 0.39
CA GLY A 304 -6.71 14.93 -0.09
C GLY A 304 -6.66 14.21 -1.42
N VAL A 305 -5.94 14.77 -2.39
CA VAL A 305 -5.64 14.11 -3.66
C VAL A 305 -4.13 14.02 -3.79
N PHE A 306 -3.61 12.81 -3.89
CA PHE A 306 -2.18 12.52 -3.97
C PHE A 306 -1.92 11.80 -5.30
N LEU A 307 -1.09 12.38 -6.15
CA LEU A 307 -0.66 11.76 -7.40
C LEU A 307 0.71 11.12 -7.18
N ARG A 308 0.69 9.82 -6.91
CA ARG A 308 1.86 9.10 -6.40
C ARG A 308 2.66 8.48 -7.53
N GLU A 309 3.95 8.71 -7.51
CA GLU A 309 4.90 8.12 -8.45
C GLU A 309 4.98 6.60 -8.30
N GLU A 310 5.32 5.92 -9.40
CA GLU A 310 5.37 4.47 -9.51
C GLU A 310 6.17 3.75 -8.42
N ASN A 311 7.30 4.29 -7.99
CA ASN A 311 8.13 3.73 -6.93
C ASN A 311 7.56 3.97 -5.52
N LEU A 312 6.71 4.99 -5.35
CA LEU A 312 6.17 5.38 -4.05
C LEU A 312 4.86 4.67 -3.70
N VAL A 313 4.14 4.10 -4.67
CA VAL A 313 2.79 3.54 -4.47
C VAL A 313 2.72 2.37 -3.48
N ASN A 314 3.85 1.81 -3.05
CA ASN A 314 3.97 0.64 -2.18
C ASN A 314 4.32 0.97 -0.72
N ARG A 315 4.47 2.25 -0.36
CA ARG A 315 4.61 2.71 1.03
C ARG A 315 3.41 3.57 1.45
N SER A 316 3.27 3.80 2.75
CA SER A 316 2.31 4.77 3.28
C SER A 316 2.56 6.16 2.71
N ILE A 317 1.50 6.96 2.57
CA ILE A 317 1.59 8.37 2.17
C ILE A 317 2.36 9.16 3.25
N GLY A 318 3.32 9.98 2.81
CA GLY A 318 4.20 10.78 3.67
C GLY A 318 4.36 12.22 3.20
N ASP A 319 5.05 13.05 4.00
CA ASP A 319 5.23 14.49 3.71
C ASP A 319 6.08 14.79 2.48
N ASP A 320 6.76 13.77 1.97
CA ASP A 320 7.61 13.81 0.80
C ASP A 320 6.88 13.46 -0.51
N GLU A 321 5.55 13.32 -0.49
CA GLU A 321 4.76 13.19 -1.71
C GLU A 321 4.82 14.50 -2.54
N PRO A 322 5.35 14.47 -3.78
CA PRO A 322 5.64 15.69 -4.55
C PRO A 322 4.37 16.35 -5.11
N TYR A 323 3.32 15.56 -5.35
CA TYR A 323 2.08 16.00 -5.98
C TYR A 323 0.89 15.73 -5.06
N GLN A 324 0.52 16.75 -4.29
CA GLN A 324 -0.60 16.66 -3.36
C GLN A 324 -1.38 17.97 -3.30
N VAL A 325 -2.70 17.86 -3.23
CA VAL A 325 -3.62 19.02 -3.19
C VAL A 325 -4.87 18.67 -2.39
N LEU A 326 -5.59 19.69 -1.94
CA LEU A 326 -6.91 19.55 -1.33
C LEU A 326 -7.99 19.97 -2.32
N THR A 327 -9.12 19.28 -2.28
CA THR A 327 -10.29 19.69 -3.07
C THR A 327 -10.93 20.96 -2.51
N ASP A 328 -11.46 21.79 -3.41
CA ASP A 328 -12.22 23.01 -3.06
C ASP A 328 -13.67 22.71 -2.61
N GLU A 329 -14.48 23.75 -2.37
CA GLU A 329 -15.91 23.65 -2.00
C GLU A 329 -16.78 22.91 -3.03
N ASN A 330 -16.32 22.84 -4.28
CA ASN A 330 -16.96 22.11 -5.37
C ASN A 330 -16.34 20.72 -5.59
N GLY A 331 -15.42 20.29 -4.71
CA GLY A 331 -14.72 19.02 -4.82
C GLY A 331 -13.66 19.00 -5.94
N MET A 332 -13.34 20.16 -6.54
CA MET A 332 -12.40 20.28 -7.65
C MET A 332 -10.96 20.30 -7.15
N PHE A 333 -10.04 19.75 -7.93
CA PHE A 333 -8.61 19.83 -7.69
C PHE A 333 -7.82 20.05 -8.99
N GLU A 334 -6.64 20.65 -8.86
CA GLU A 334 -5.66 20.81 -9.93
C GLU A 334 -4.25 20.66 -9.35
N ILE A 335 -3.43 19.83 -9.99
CA ILE A 335 -2.02 19.65 -9.69
C ILE A 335 -1.26 20.15 -10.92
N GLU A 336 -0.51 21.22 -10.75
CA GLU A 336 0.24 21.85 -11.85
C GLU A 336 1.67 21.30 -11.96
N GLY A 337 2.20 21.34 -13.19
CA GLY A 337 3.62 21.07 -13.43
C GLY A 337 4.03 19.62 -13.15
N VAL A 338 3.16 18.68 -13.47
CA VAL A 338 3.43 17.25 -13.33
C VAL A 338 4.38 16.81 -14.44
N VAL A 339 5.50 16.21 -14.05
CA VAL A 339 6.47 15.68 -15.00
C VAL A 339 5.99 14.37 -15.63
N PRO A 340 6.41 14.04 -16.86
CA PRO A 340 6.09 12.75 -17.48
C PRO A 340 6.47 11.54 -16.60
N GLY A 341 5.59 10.54 -16.55
CA GLY A 341 5.73 9.38 -15.65
C GLY A 341 4.48 8.53 -15.53
N SER A 342 4.59 7.43 -14.78
CA SER A 342 3.46 6.60 -14.38
C SER A 342 3.05 6.94 -12.95
N TYR A 343 1.76 7.16 -12.74
CA TYR A 343 1.22 7.62 -11.45
C TYR A 343 -0.02 6.83 -11.03
N GLN A 344 -0.26 6.76 -9.73
CA GLN A 344 -1.55 6.34 -9.17
C GLN A 344 -2.16 7.48 -8.36
N VAL A 345 -3.48 7.65 -8.49
CA VAL A 345 -4.22 8.60 -7.66
C VAL A 345 -4.61 7.94 -6.35
N PHE A 346 -4.34 8.62 -5.25
CA PHE A 346 -4.83 8.28 -3.92
C PHE A 346 -5.72 9.40 -3.42
N ILE A 347 -6.76 9.03 -2.67
CA ILE A 347 -7.65 9.97 -2.00
C ILE A 347 -7.54 9.82 -0.48
N GLY A 348 -7.30 10.95 0.18
CA GLY A 348 -7.41 11.08 1.63
C GLY A 348 -8.82 11.53 1.99
N LEU A 349 -9.50 10.74 2.82
CA LEU A 349 -10.90 10.95 3.20
C LEU A 349 -11.09 10.92 4.72
N MET A 350 -12.07 11.68 5.18
CA MET A 350 -12.57 11.53 6.54
C MET A 350 -13.60 10.42 6.59
N PHE A 351 -13.80 9.83 7.76
CA PHE A 351 -14.80 8.78 7.94
C PHE A 351 -16.21 9.21 7.54
N GLU A 352 -16.57 10.48 7.75
CA GLU A 352 -17.86 11.06 7.36
C GLU A 352 -18.04 11.14 5.82
N ASP A 353 -16.93 11.19 5.08
CA ASP A 353 -16.93 11.28 3.62
C ASP A 353 -17.20 9.93 2.97
N ILE A 354 -16.62 8.87 3.53
CA ILE A 354 -16.65 7.51 2.98
C ILE A 354 -17.71 6.60 3.61
N ASP A 355 -18.32 6.98 4.75
CA ASP A 355 -19.35 6.18 5.43
C ASP A 355 -20.56 5.87 4.52
N GLY A 356 -20.74 4.59 4.21
CA GLY A 356 -21.75 4.07 3.29
C GLY A 356 -21.34 4.03 1.82
N TYR A 357 -20.10 4.40 1.49
CA TYR A 357 -19.59 4.51 0.13
C TYR A 357 -18.28 3.73 -0.06
N THR A 358 -17.88 3.57 -1.33
CA THR A 358 -16.61 2.99 -1.77
C THR A 358 -16.12 3.74 -3.00
N TRP A 359 -14.81 3.79 -3.19
CA TRP A 359 -14.24 4.16 -4.48
C TRP A 359 -14.03 2.86 -5.30
N PRO A 360 -14.79 2.63 -6.39
CA PRO A 360 -14.63 1.47 -7.25
C PRO A 360 -13.45 1.67 -8.21
N VAL A 361 -12.24 1.76 -7.66
CA VAL A 361 -11.01 1.75 -8.46
C VAL A 361 -10.52 0.32 -8.65
N ASP A 362 -10.10 0.02 -9.87
CA ASP A 362 -9.49 -1.26 -10.19
C ASP A 362 -8.09 -1.33 -9.58
N ARG A 363 -7.66 -2.56 -9.25
CA ARG A 363 -6.31 -2.76 -8.72
C ARG A 363 -5.29 -2.33 -9.79
N ASP A 364 -4.25 -1.66 -9.34
CA ASP A 364 -3.17 -1.17 -10.20
C ASP A 364 -3.67 -0.26 -11.34
N ASP A 365 -4.70 0.57 -11.11
CA ASP A 365 -5.09 1.63 -12.06
C ASP A 365 -3.98 2.70 -12.16
N TRP A 366 -3.40 2.86 -13.35
CA TRP A 366 -2.26 3.74 -13.62
C TRP A 366 -2.62 4.85 -14.61
N ILE A 367 -2.16 6.06 -14.31
CA ILE A 367 -2.15 7.19 -15.24
C ILE A 367 -0.75 7.27 -15.84
N VAL A 368 -0.66 7.20 -17.17
CA VAL A 368 0.60 7.44 -17.90
C VAL A 368 0.57 8.85 -18.45
N ILE A 369 1.57 9.64 -18.06
CA ILE A 369 1.75 11.02 -18.50
C ILE A 369 2.98 11.05 -19.41
N ASP A 370 2.78 11.37 -20.68
CA ASP A 370 3.84 11.47 -21.71
C ASP A 370 4.26 12.91 -22.02
N GLY A 371 3.63 13.87 -21.34
CA GLY A 371 3.85 15.30 -21.54
C GLY A 371 3.09 15.91 -22.71
N SER A 372 2.24 15.16 -23.42
CA SER A 372 1.58 15.67 -24.63
C SER A 372 0.34 16.53 -24.36
N GLU A 373 -0.41 16.25 -23.30
CA GLU A 373 -1.64 16.95 -22.94
C GLU A 373 -1.96 16.89 -21.44
N ASP A 374 -2.73 17.88 -20.96
CA ASP A 374 -3.26 17.88 -19.59
C ASP A 374 -4.21 16.71 -19.36
N ILE A 375 -4.13 16.11 -18.17
CA ILE A 375 -4.91 14.94 -17.81
C ILE A 375 -6.10 15.33 -16.95
N LYS A 376 -7.28 14.78 -17.29
CA LYS A 376 -8.47 14.87 -16.46
C LYS A 376 -8.80 13.53 -15.81
N TYR A 377 -8.71 13.46 -14.48
CA TYR A 377 -9.02 12.27 -13.70
C TYR A 377 -9.98 12.60 -12.57
N SER A 378 -11.20 12.04 -12.59
CA SER A 378 -12.22 12.33 -11.57
C SER A 378 -12.57 11.09 -10.76
N VAL A 379 -12.81 11.30 -9.47
CA VAL A 379 -13.15 10.26 -8.51
C VAL A 379 -14.62 10.37 -8.18
N THR A 380 -15.32 9.24 -8.28
CA THR A 380 -16.74 9.13 -7.89
C THR A 380 -16.90 8.03 -6.87
N LEU A 381 -17.31 8.40 -5.65
CA LEU A 381 -17.66 7.46 -4.60
C LEU A 381 -19.05 6.87 -4.86
N GLN A 382 -19.11 5.55 -4.94
CA GLN A 382 -20.34 4.79 -5.18
C GLN A 382 -20.92 4.27 -3.86
N PRO A 383 -22.25 4.19 -3.72
CA PRO A 383 -22.87 3.60 -2.54
C PRO A 383 -22.53 2.12 -2.43
N LEU A 384 -22.35 1.63 -1.21
CA LEU A 384 -22.09 0.22 -0.95
C LEU A 384 -23.34 -0.63 -1.27
N ILE A 385 -23.13 -1.81 -1.84
CA ILE A 385 -24.21 -2.77 -2.12
C ILE A 385 -24.85 -3.22 -0.79
N GLU A 386 -26.18 -3.18 -0.70
CA GLU A 386 -26.92 -3.74 0.43
C GLU A 386 -26.99 -5.27 0.33
N ILE A 387 -26.52 -5.95 1.37
CA ILE A 387 -26.61 -7.40 1.48
C ILE A 387 -27.93 -7.81 2.16
N LYS A 388 -28.49 -8.95 1.75
CA LYS A 388 -29.79 -9.44 2.25
C LYS A 388 -29.68 -10.74 3.04
N ARG A 389 -28.83 -11.68 2.60
CA ARG A 389 -28.59 -12.96 3.29
C ARG A 389 -27.30 -13.63 2.80
N PRO A 390 -26.61 -14.40 3.66
CA PRO A 390 -26.81 -14.49 5.10
C PRO A 390 -26.29 -13.23 5.83
N ILE A 391 -26.89 -12.87 6.96
CA ILE A 391 -26.60 -11.60 7.66
C ILE A 391 -26.60 -11.78 9.18
N ASN A 392 -25.97 -10.85 9.90
CA ASN A 392 -26.09 -10.69 11.36
C ASN A 392 -25.81 -11.98 12.15
N ASN A 393 -24.74 -12.71 11.79
CA ASN A 393 -24.29 -13.93 12.46
C ASN A 393 -25.27 -15.11 12.40
N GLN A 394 -26.08 -15.19 11.35
CA GLN A 394 -26.96 -16.33 11.13
C GLN A 394 -26.19 -17.66 11.19
N ASN A 395 -26.70 -18.61 11.98
CA ASN A 395 -26.20 -19.98 12.03
C ASN A 395 -26.87 -20.79 10.93
N ILE A 396 -26.07 -21.35 10.04
CA ILE A 396 -26.54 -22.17 8.92
C ILE A 396 -26.20 -23.63 9.21
N THR A 397 -27.24 -24.46 9.31
CA THR A 397 -27.15 -25.92 9.47
C THR A 397 -27.57 -26.67 8.21
N ASP A 398 -28.10 -25.96 7.21
CA ASP A 398 -28.54 -26.52 5.95
C ASP A 398 -27.35 -26.94 5.08
N HIS A 399 -27.60 -27.80 4.09
CA HIS A 399 -26.58 -28.26 3.13
C HIS A 399 -26.17 -27.19 2.12
N ASP A 400 -26.96 -26.13 1.96
CA ASP A 400 -26.71 -25.03 1.05
C ASP A 400 -26.73 -23.68 1.80
N VAL A 401 -25.85 -22.78 1.40
CA VAL A 401 -25.87 -21.37 1.79
C VAL A 401 -26.51 -20.55 0.67
N HIS A 402 -27.51 -19.73 1.01
CA HIS A 402 -28.16 -18.83 0.07
C HIS A 402 -27.65 -17.41 0.26
N PHE A 403 -26.83 -16.94 -0.69
CA PHE A 403 -26.35 -15.57 -0.78
C PHE A 403 -27.32 -14.72 -1.61
N ALA A 404 -27.70 -13.54 -1.13
CA ALA A 404 -28.48 -12.57 -1.89
C ALA A 404 -28.18 -11.13 -1.49
N TRP A 405 -28.25 -10.23 -2.46
CA TRP A 405 -27.92 -8.81 -2.33
C TRP A 405 -28.89 -7.94 -3.15
N GLU A 406 -28.72 -6.63 -3.06
CA GLU A 406 -29.41 -5.66 -3.91
C GLU A 406 -28.85 -5.68 -5.34
N GLU A 407 -29.74 -5.56 -6.33
CA GLU A 407 -29.32 -5.47 -7.72
C GLU A 407 -28.74 -4.07 -7.99
N VAL A 408 -27.56 -4.04 -8.61
CA VAL A 408 -26.85 -2.81 -8.99
C VAL A 408 -27.18 -2.48 -10.45
N GLU A 409 -27.61 -1.24 -10.69
CA GLU A 409 -27.88 -0.77 -12.04
C GLU A 409 -26.62 -0.80 -12.92
N GLY A 410 -26.74 -1.34 -14.12
CA GLY A 410 -25.63 -1.47 -15.06
C GLY A 410 -24.68 -2.65 -14.79
N ALA A 411 -24.92 -3.47 -13.77
CA ALA A 411 -24.13 -4.67 -13.52
C ALA A 411 -24.51 -5.80 -14.50
N ASP A 412 -23.51 -6.33 -15.21
CA ASP A 412 -23.66 -7.52 -16.06
C ASP A 412 -23.39 -8.80 -15.26
N TYR A 413 -22.53 -8.73 -14.24
CA TYR A 413 -22.25 -9.84 -13.35
C TYR A 413 -21.72 -9.39 -11.98
N TYR A 414 -21.67 -10.35 -11.05
CA TYR A 414 -21.14 -10.16 -9.70
C TYR A 414 -20.08 -11.20 -9.36
N ASN A 415 -19.10 -10.80 -8.54
CA ASN A 415 -18.16 -11.68 -7.89
C ASN A 415 -18.45 -11.75 -6.39
N LEU A 416 -18.46 -12.96 -5.85
CA LEU A 416 -18.68 -13.27 -4.44
C LEU A 416 -17.33 -13.62 -3.80
N ASN A 417 -17.04 -12.96 -2.68
CA ASN A 417 -15.85 -13.15 -1.87
C ASN A 417 -16.25 -13.71 -0.49
N LEU A 418 -15.39 -14.54 0.09
CA LEU A 418 -15.53 -15.08 1.45
C LEU A 418 -14.33 -14.67 2.30
N GLY A 419 -14.53 -14.45 3.60
CA GLY A 419 -13.46 -14.17 4.52
C GLY A 419 -13.57 -14.86 5.86
N LEU A 420 -12.43 -15.00 6.53
CA LEU A 420 -12.31 -15.49 7.90
C LEU A 420 -11.74 -14.38 8.76
N GLN A 421 -12.39 -14.13 9.90
CA GLN A 421 -11.84 -13.29 10.95
C GLN A 421 -11.18 -14.15 12.02
N TYR A 422 -10.01 -13.71 12.49
CA TYR A 422 -9.26 -14.40 13.54
C TYR A 422 -9.35 -13.63 14.86
N GLU A 423 -9.47 -14.34 15.98
CA GLU A 423 -9.61 -13.72 17.32
C GLU A 423 -8.41 -12.84 17.70
N SER A 424 -7.22 -13.13 17.18
CA SER A 424 -5.99 -12.35 17.41
C SER A 424 -5.95 -11.00 16.70
N GLY A 425 -7.02 -10.64 15.97
CA GLY A 425 -7.01 -9.53 15.03
C GLY A 425 -6.50 -9.97 13.66
N GLY A 426 -7.02 -9.31 12.61
CA GLY A 426 -6.77 -9.65 11.21
C GLY A 426 -7.80 -10.62 10.62
N GLY A 427 -7.76 -10.76 9.30
CA GLY A 427 -8.62 -11.67 8.56
C GLY A 427 -8.07 -11.90 7.16
N VAL A 428 -8.51 -13.01 6.55
CA VAL A 428 -8.18 -13.33 5.15
C VAL A 428 -9.46 -13.28 4.34
N SER A 429 -9.41 -12.67 3.15
CA SER A 429 -10.50 -12.68 2.18
C SER A 429 -10.03 -13.38 0.91
N VAL A 430 -10.90 -14.19 0.31
CA VAL A 430 -10.63 -14.95 -0.91
C VAL A 430 -11.79 -14.82 -1.89
N GLY A 431 -11.46 -14.69 -3.18
CA GLY A 431 -12.43 -14.80 -4.26
C GLY A 431 -13.05 -16.20 -4.27
N PHE A 432 -14.37 -16.29 -4.24
CA PHE A 432 -15.08 -17.56 -4.08
C PHE A 432 -15.82 -17.98 -5.35
N LYS A 433 -16.69 -17.12 -5.88
CA LYS A 433 -17.48 -17.42 -7.08
C LYS A 433 -17.61 -16.20 -7.95
N GLU A 434 -17.27 -16.31 -9.23
CA GLU A 434 -17.23 -15.20 -10.18
C GLU A 434 -18.34 -15.32 -11.22
N TYR A 435 -18.60 -14.22 -11.95
CA TYR A 435 -19.53 -14.17 -13.08
C TYR A 435 -20.97 -14.61 -12.75
N ILE A 436 -21.47 -14.25 -11.56
CA ILE A 436 -22.86 -14.51 -11.18
C ILE A 436 -23.74 -13.49 -11.90
N SER A 437 -24.64 -13.93 -12.77
CA SER A 437 -25.48 -13.04 -13.61
C SER A 437 -26.71 -12.46 -12.90
N GLY A 438 -27.00 -12.90 -11.68
CA GLY A 438 -28.12 -12.42 -10.87
C GLY A 438 -27.66 -11.88 -9.52
N ASN A 439 -28.59 -11.35 -8.74
CA ASN A 439 -28.34 -10.80 -7.41
C ASN A 439 -28.51 -11.81 -6.26
N GLU A 440 -28.54 -13.10 -6.59
CA GLU A 440 -28.52 -14.19 -5.61
C GLU A 440 -27.89 -15.46 -6.17
N THR A 441 -27.36 -16.29 -5.28
CA THR A 441 -26.83 -17.62 -5.62
C THR A 441 -26.99 -18.58 -4.44
N LYS A 442 -27.11 -19.88 -4.75
CA LYS A 442 -27.11 -20.96 -3.76
C LYS A 442 -25.86 -21.80 -3.96
N VAL A 443 -25.20 -22.11 -2.86
CA VAL A 443 -23.90 -22.76 -2.85
C VAL A 443 -23.93 -23.91 -1.85
N PRO A 444 -23.56 -25.13 -2.24
CA PRO A 444 -23.38 -26.24 -1.31
C PRO A 444 -22.31 -25.91 -0.26
N VAL A 445 -22.56 -26.25 1.00
CA VAL A 445 -21.60 -26.04 2.10
C VAL A 445 -20.25 -26.72 1.81
N GLU A 446 -20.26 -27.88 1.15
CA GLU A 446 -19.04 -28.58 0.74
C GLU A 446 -18.18 -27.76 -0.23
N GLU A 447 -18.77 -26.93 -1.10
CA GLU A 447 -18.01 -26.02 -1.98
C GLU A 447 -17.24 -24.98 -1.16
N ILE A 448 -17.83 -24.51 -0.05
CA ILE A 448 -17.19 -23.58 0.88
C ILE A 448 -16.07 -24.27 1.67
N TYR A 449 -16.27 -25.50 2.14
CA TYR A 449 -15.23 -26.28 2.84
C TYR A 449 -14.03 -26.62 1.95
N ASN A 450 -14.28 -26.86 0.66
CA ASN A 450 -13.24 -27.08 -0.33
C ASN A 450 -12.44 -25.82 -0.67
N LYS A 451 -12.91 -24.63 -0.28
CA LYS A 451 -12.19 -23.40 -0.58
C LYS A 451 -10.92 -23.31 0.24
N ARG A 452 -9.80 -23.06 -0.44
CA ARG A 452 -8.52 -22.83 0.21
C ARG A 452 -8.40 -21.39 0.70
N VAL A 453 -7.77 -21.24 1.85
CA VAL A 453 -7.40 -19.97 2.46
C VAL A 453 -5.93 -20.06 2.88
N GLY A 454 -5.24 -18.91 2.87
CA GLY A 454 -3.87 -18.84 3.36
C GLY A 454 -3.79 -19.27 4.83
N ILE A 455 -2.76 -20.04 5.17
CA ILE A 455 -2.43 -20.39 6.55
C ILE A 455 -1.58 -19.27 7.10
N LEU A 456 -2.00 -18.67 8.22
CA LEU A 456 -1.18 -17.67 8.91
C LEU A 456 0.04 -18.37 9.50
N MET A 457 1.23 -17.89 9.18
CA MET A 457 2.48 -18.31 9.80
C MET A 457 3.04 -17.13 10.60
N GLY A 458 3.28 -17.34 11.90
CA GLY A 458 3.88 -16.34 12.78
C GLY A 458 5.25 -16.77 13.26
N ASP A 459 5.98 -15.81 13.81
CA ASP A 459 7.29 -16.03 14.41
C ASP A 459 7.12 -16.64 15.82
N GLU A 460 7.85 -17.74 16.05
CA GLU A 460 7.95 -18.57 17.28
C GLU A 460 6.85 -19.63 17.54
N GLU A 461 7.28 -20.69 18.24
CA GLU A 461 6.73 -22.04 18.48
C GLU A 461 5.28 -22.17 19.03
N ASP A 462 4.50 -21.10 19.02
CA ASP A 462 3.09 -21.13 19.36
C ASP A 462 2.27 -21.49 18.10
N TYR A 463 1.73 -22.72 18.07
CA TYR A 463 0.71 -23.20 17.11
C TYR A 463 -0.65 -22.45 17.22
N LYS A 464 -0.63 -21.14 17.53
CA LYS A 464 -1.79 -20.22 17.61
C LYS A 464 -2.57 -20.09 16.29
N TYR A 465 -2.11 -20.76 15.23
CA TYR A 465 -2.70 -20.72 13.90
C TYR A 465 -3.45 -22.00 13.50
N ALA A 466 -3.62 -22.98 14.40
CA ALA A 466 -4.44 -24.19 14.17
C ALA A 466 -5.85 -23.87 13.63
N HIS A 467 -6.43 -22.75 14.07
CA HIS A 467 -7.71 -22.23 13.57
C HIS A 467 -7.69 -21.84 12.08
N SER A 468 -6.57 -21.32 11.58
CA SER A 468 -6.39 -20.97 10.16
C SER A 468 -6.26 -22.21 9.27
N VAL A 469 -5.72 -23.30 9.79
CA VAL A 469 -5.59 -24.58 9.06
C VAL A 469 -6.96 -25.20 8.78
N LEU A 470 -7.86 -25.18 9.77
CA LEU A 470 -9.25 -25.63 9.58
C LEU A 470 -10.02 -24.70 8.61
N GLY A 471 -9.67 -23.42 8.55
CA GLY A 471 -10.28 -22.46 7.61
C GLY A 471 -11.81 -22.41 7.75
N PHE A 472 -12.53 -22.52 6.64
CA PHE A 472 -13.99 -22.54 6.65
C PHE A 472 -14.62 -23.81 7.26
N MET A 473 -13.84 -24.87 7.49
CA MET A 473 -14.33 -26.12 8.10
C MET A 473 -14.44 -26.03 9.62
N ASN A 474 -13.88 -25.00 10.26
CA ASN A 474 -14.03 -24.81 11.70
C ASN A 474 -15.45 -24.30 12.01
N PRO A 475 -16.32 -25.08 12.70
CA PRO A 475 -17.67 -24.63 13.03
C PRO A 475 -17.69 -23.48 14.04
N HIS A 476 -16.56 -23.15 14.68
CA HIS A 476 -16.45 -22.01 15.59
C HIS A 476 -16.05 -20.70 14.89
N ASN A 477 -15.64 -20.75 13.62
CA ASN A 477 -15.25 -19.55 12.89
C ASN A 477 -16.49 -18.74 12.47
N GLN A 478 -16.38 -17.43 12.63
CA GLN A 478 -17.26 -16.47 11.98
C GLN A 478 -16.77 -16.24 10.55
N ILE A 479 -17.67 -16.39 9.58
CA ILE A 479 -17.38 -16.21 8.17
C ILE A 479 -17.95 -14.87 7.72
N SER A 480 -17.11 -14.04 7.08
CA SER A 480 -17.53 -12.84 6.38
C SER A 480 -17.74 -13.11 4.90
N TRP A 481 -18.54 -12.28 4.23
CA TRP A 481 -18.66 -12.34 2.77
C TRP A 481 -18.86 -10.95 2.16
N SER A 482 -18.58 -10.81 0.86
CA SER A 482 -18.88 -9.59 0.14
C SER A 482 -19.16 -9.87 -1.32
N VAL A 483 -19.81 -8.92 -1.99
CA VAL A 483 -20.06 -8.97 -3.43
C VAL A 483 -19.53 -7.72 -4.11
N GLU A 484 -19.03 -7.89 -5.33
CA GLU A 484 -18.51 -6.85 -6.20
C GLU A 484 -19.30 -6.92 -7.51
N ALA A 485 -19.78 -5.77 -7.98
CA ALA A 485 -20.59 -5.65 -9.19
C ALA A 485 -19.74 -5.13 -10.35
N TYR A 486 -19.83 -5.76 -11.51
CA TYR A 486 -19.00 -5.45 -12.67
C TYR A 486 -19.85 -5.24 -13.93
N THR A 487 -19.33 -4.40 -14.82
CA THR A 487 -19.81 -4.28 -16.20
C THR A 487 -19.28 -5.43 -17.07
N LYS A 488 -19.82 -5.58 -18.28
CA LYS A 488 -19.40 -6.61 -19.26
C LYS A 488 -17.92 -6.58 -19.62
N ASP A 489 -17.31 -5.40 -19.65
CA ASP A 489 -15.88 -5.18 -19.92
C ASP A 489 -14.98 -5.41 -18.70
N GLY A 490 -15.55 -5.77 -17.55
CA GLY A 490 -14.81 -6.13 -16.34
C GLY A 490 -14.46 -4.96 -15.45
N LYS A 491 -15.04 -3.77 -15.66
CA LYS A 491 -14.86 -2.60 -14.81
C LYS A 491 -15.70 -2.73 -13.54
N LEU A 492 -15.09 -2.47 -12.39
CA LEU A 492 -15.80 -2.45 -11.12
C LEU A 492 -16.79 -1.27 -11.06
N ILE A 493 -18.05 -1.55 -10.69
CA ILE A 493 -19.10 -0.54 -10.49
C ILE A 493 -19.16 -0.14 -9.02
N THR A 494 -19.34 -1.11 -8.13
CA THR A 494 -19.38 -0.91 -6.68
C THR A 494 -19.21 -2.25 -5.97
N ARG A 495 -19.16 -2.23 -4.64
CA ARG A 495 -18.93 -3.40 -3.80
C ARG A 495 -19.69 -3.31 -2.48
N SER A 496 -19.90 -4.44 -1.84
CA SER A 496 -20.60 -4.51 -0.55
C SER A 496 -19.67 -4.35 0.65
N ASN A 497 -18.37 -4.62 0.50
CA ASN A 497 -17.35 -4.38 1.53
C ASN A 497 -16.86 -2.93 1.46
N GLY A 498 -16.81 -2.27 2.61
CA GLY A 498 -16.37 -0.88 2.72
C GLY A 498 -16.74 -0.32 4.09
N TYR A 499 -16.68 1.00 4.22
CA TYR A 499 -16.79 1.68 5.50
C TYR A 499 -18.26 1.91 5.86
N ARG A 500 -18.72 1.28 6.94
CA ARG A 500 -20.03 1.54 7.55
C ARG A 500 -19.82 1.83 9.03
N LEU A 501 -19.78 3.11 9.37
CA LEU A 501 -19.22 3.62 10.61
C LEU A 501 -20.29 4.17 11.56
N GLN A 502 -21.48 4.50 11.05
CA GLN A 502 -22.59 5.05 11.83
C GLN A 502 -23.74 4.05 11.97
N GLU A 503 -24.55 4.20 13.01
CA GLU A 503 -25.72 3.33 13.25
C GLU A 503 -26.70 3.31 12.07
N LYS A 504 -26.82 4.43 11.35
CA LYS A 504 -27.68 4.55 10.16
C LYS A 504 -27.13 3.82 8.93
N THR A 505 -25.81 3.59 8.85
CA THR A 505 -25.14 3.00 7.68
C THR A 505 -24.69 1.56 7.91
N ILE A 506 -24.58 1.11 9.17
CA ILE A 506 -24.15 -0.25 9.53
C ILE A 506 -24.99 -1.33 8.83
N GLY A 507 -26.29 -1.11 8.72
CA GLY A 507 -27.23 -1.98 8.04
C GLY A 507 -27.10 -3.44 8.47
N ASN A 508 -27.19 -4.34 7.51
CA ASN A 508 -26.94 -5.76 7.72
C ASN A 508 -25.44 -6.05 7.72
N LEU A 509 -24.98 -6.78 8.73
CA LEU A 509 -23.59 -7.22 8.81
C LEU A 509 -23.38 -8.51 7.99
N PRO A 510 -22.31 -8.60 7.15
CA PRO A 510 -22.07 -9.73 6.26
C PRO A 510 -21.46 -10.94 6.96
N PHE A 511 -21.95 -11.29 8.15
CA PHE A 511 -21.41 -12.37 8.94
C PHE A 511 -22.39 -13.53 9.09
N PHE A 512 -21.88 -14.74 9.04
CA PHE A 512 -22.63 -15.97 9.29
C PHE A 512 -21.70 -17.05 9.87
N ASN A 513 -22.30 -18.14 10.35
CA ASN A 513 -21.56 -19.29 10.88
C ASN A 513 -22.07 -20.58 10.23
N LEU A 514 -21.15 -21.46 9.86
CA LEU A 514 -21.49 -22.81 9.39
C LEU A 514 -21.50 -23.76 10.58
N LYS A 515 -22.68 -24.31 10.89
CA LYS A 515 -22.90 -25.26 11.99
C LYS A 515 -23.33 -26.64 11.49
N GLY A 516 -23.07 -26.95 10.22
CA GLY A 516 -23.41 -28.24 9.59
C GLY A 516 -22.57 -29.42 10.07
N ARG A 517 -21.48 -29.18 10.82
CA ARG A 517 -20.61 -30.22 11.40
C ARG A 517 -20.19 -29.87 12.83
N GLU A 518 -19.69 -30.88 13.54
CA GLU A 518 -19.01 -30.75 14.84
C GLU A 518 -17.50 -30.97 14.67
N LEU A 519 -16.72 -30.54 15.67
CA LEU A 519 -15.29 -30.84 15.73
C LEU A 519 -15.09 -32.34 15.96
N THR A 520 -14.27 -32.95 15.12
CA THR A 520 -13.79 -34.32 15.32
C THR A 520 -12.68 -34.37 16.36
N GLU A 521 -12.36 -35.56 16.85
CA GLU A 521 -11.21 -35.76 17.75
C GLU A 521 -9.88 -35.29 17.10
N ALA A 522 -9.72 -35.45 15.79
CA ALA A 522 -8.55 -34.98 15.06
C ALA A 522 -8.51 -33.45 14.96
N ASP A 523 -9.68 -32.81 14.79
CA ASP A 523 -9.79 -31.34 14.84
C ASP A 523 -9.37 -30.82 16.22
N GLN A 524 -9.80 -31.50 17.31
CA GLN A 524 -9.42 -31.11 18.66
C GLN A 524 -7.93 -31.28 18.91
N LEU A 525 -7.31 -32.37 18.45
CA LEU A 525 -5.86 -32.56 18.54
C LEU A 525 -5.11 -31.44 17.81
N LEU A 526 -5.59 -31.03 16.64
CA LEU A 526 -5.00 -29.91 15.88
C LEU A 526 -5.12 -28.60 16.67
N LEU A 527 -6.30 -28.30 17.22
CA LEU A 527 -6.52 -27.09 18.03
C LEU A 527 -5.71 -27.09 19.34
N ASP A 528 -5.40 -28.26 19.89
CA ASP A 528 -4.51 -28.44 21.03
C ASP A 528 -3.01 -28.28 20.67
N GLY A 529 -2.68 -27.97 19.42
CA GLY A 529 -1.30 -27.84 18.92
C GLY A 529 -0.59 -29.18 18.66
N LYS A 530 -1.30 -30.31 18.71
CA LYS A 530 -0.74 -31.66 18.50
C LYS A 530 -0.82 -32.04 17.01
N VAL A 531 -0.12 -31.27 16.18
CA VAL A 531 -0.21 -31.33 14.71
C VAL A 531 0.11 -32.72 14.17
N GLU A 532 1.15 -33.38 14.67
CA GLU A 532 1.56 -34.71 14.19
C GLU A 532 0.51 -35.77 14.51
N GLN A 533 -0.03 -35.74 15.74
CA GLN A 533 -1.06 -36.68 16.18
C GLN A 533 -2.36 -36.44 15.40
N ALA A 534 -2.71 -35.18 15.14
CA ALA A 534 -3.85 -34.83 14.31
C ALA A 534 -3.70 -35.39 12.89
N LEU A 535 -2.54 -35.17 12.24
CA LEU A 535 -2.27 -35.70 10.89
C LEU A 535 -2.36 -37.22 10.85
N GLU A 536 -1.74 -37.93 11.80
CA GLU A 536 -1.81 -39.38 11.88
C GLU A 536 -3.25 -39.87 12.02
N MET A 537 -4.06 -39.22 12.86
CA MET A 537 -5.46 -39.56 13.04
C MET A 537 -6.31 -39.28 11.79
N TYR A 538 -6.05 -38.18 11.06
CA TYR A 538 -6.75 -37.93 9.79
C TYR A 538 -6.42 -39.00 8.74
N ILE A 539 -5.16 -39.41 8.64
CA ILE A 539 -4.75 -40.49 7.72
C ILE A 539 -5.45 -41.79 8.11
N GLU A 540 -5.41 -42.19 9.38
CA GLU A 540 -6.07 -43.42 9.87
C GLU A 540 -7.58 -43.39 9.57
N LYS A 541 -8.27 -42.29 9.89
CA LYS A 541 -9.71 -42.15 9.62
C LYS A 541 -10.06 -42.22 8.13
N TYR A 542 -9.24 -41.62 7.28
CA TYR A 542 -9.44 -41.71 5.84
C TYR A 542 -9.16 -43.11 5.29
N GLU A 543 -8.16 -43.82 5.81
CA GLU A 543 -7.89 -45.22 5.44
C GLU A 543 -9.00 -46.17 5.89
N GLU A 544 -9.59 -45.94 7.06
CA GLU A 544 -10.74 -46.69 7.58
C GLU A 544 -12.03 -46.38 6.81
N ASN A 545 -12.23 -45.11 6.44
CA ASN A 545 -13.38 -44.64 5.70
C ASN A 545 -12.95 -43.71 4.54
N PRO A 546 -12.77 -44.26 3.33
CA PRO A 546 -12.42 -43.47 2.15
C PRO A 546 -13.45 -42.41 1.76
N ASP A 547 -14.66 -42.42 2.33
CA ASP A 547 -15.68 -41.38 2.12
C ASP A 547 -15.60 -40.21 3.11
N ASP A 548 -14.65 -40.23 4.05
CA ASP A 548 -14.35 -39.11 4.95
C ASP A 548 -13.59 -37.99 4.21
N ILE A 549 -14.37 -37.14 3.51
CA ILE A 549 -13.86 -35.98 2.77
C ILE A 549 -13.16 -34.97 3.69
N HIS A 550 -13.61 -34.81 4.94
CA HIS A 550 -12.99 -33.88 5.88
C HIS A 550 -11.56 -34.29 6.21
N SER A 551 -11.37 -35.56 6.57
CA SER A 551 -10.03 -36.09 6.80
C SER A 551 -9.15 -35.94 5.56
N LEU A 552 -9.70 -36.23 4.38
CA LEU A 552 -8.99 -36.06 3.11
C LEU A 552 -8.60 -34.59 2.84
N GLN A 553 -9.45 -33.61 3.17
CA GLN A 553 -9.16 -32.17 3.05
C GLN A 553 -8.03 -31.72 3.99
N MET A 554 -7.97 -32.29 5.20
CA MET A 554 -7.02 -31.89 6.25
C MET A 554 -5.61 -32.47 6.03
N ILE A 555 -5.48 -33.69 5.50
CA ILE A 555 -4.19 -34.33 5.25
C ILE A 555 -3.20 -33.46 4.44
N PRO A 556 -3.53 -32.98 3.22
CA PRO A 556 -2.59 -32.19 2.43
C PRO A 556 -2.29 -30.82 3.07
N ARG A 557 -3.23 -30.24 3.83
CA ARG A 557 -2.99 -28.99 4.59
C ARG A 557 -1.94 -29.20 5.67
N LEU A 558 -2.02 -30.30 6.42
CA LEU A 558 -1.10 -30.62 7.51
C LEU A 558 0.26 -31.17 7.04
N ILE A 559 0.32 -31.91 5.92
CA ILE A 559 1.59 -32.27 5.28
C ILE A 559 2.38 -31.01 4.91
N GLY A 560 1.69 -29.93 4.50
CA GLY A 560 2.28 -28.63 4.26
C GLY A 560 2.98 -28.01 5.49
N ILE A 561 2.53 -28.36 6.70
CA ILE A 561 3.03 -27.82 7.97
C ILE A 561 4.15 -28.68 8.57
N LYS A 562 4.05 -30.02 8.48
CA LYS A 562 4.99 -31.01 9.08
C LYS A 562 6.37 -31.11 8.37
N GLY A 563 6.67 -30.27 7.37
CA GLY A 563 7.77 -30.49 6.42
C GLY A 563 9.17 -30.68 7.02
N ASP A 564 9.94 -31.58 6.40
CA ASP A 564 11.35 -31.93 6.71
C ASP A 564 12.39 -30.90 6.20
N GLY A 565 11.95 -29.69 5.86
CA GLY A 565 12.83 -28.58 5.48
C GLY A 565 12.90 -28.22 3.98
N THR A 566 12.09 -28.80 3.08
CA THR A 566 11.96 -28.29 1.69
C THR A 566 10.51 -28.25 1.18
N PHE A 567 10.22 -27.39 0.18
CA PHE A 567 8.90 -27.28 -0.45
C PHE A 567 8.56 -28.50 -1.33
N ASP A 568 9.56 -29.07 -2.00
CA ASP A 568 9.41 -30.18 -2.96
C ASP A 568 8.94 -31.49 -2.29
N SER A 569 9.52 -31.83 -1.12
CA SER A 569 9.15 -33.02 -0.35
C SER A 569 7.68 -32.98 0.11
N ARG A 570 7.24 -31.82 0.62
CA ARG A 570 5.86 -31.58 1.07
C ARG A 570 4.85 -31.77 -0.06
N GLN A 571 5.09 -31.14 -1.22
CA GLN A 571 4.20 -31.27 -2.37
C GLN A 571 4.05 -32.74 -2.82
N LYS A 572 5.16 -33.48 -2.87
CA LYS A 572 5.15 -34.88 -3.30
C LYS A 572 4.34 -35.79 -2.36
N LEU A 573 4.42 -35.55 -1.05
CA LEU A 573 3.65 -36.29 -0.05
C LEU A 573 2.15 -35.96 -0.10
N ALA A 574 1.80 -34.69 -0.36
CA ALA A 574 0.41 -34.25 -0.42
C ALA A 574 -0.29 -34.66 -1.73
N LEU A 575 0.45 -34.81 -2.84
CA LEU A 575 -0.11 -35.00 -4.18
C LEU A 575 -1.17 -36.12 -4.29
N PRO A 576 -0.98 -37.34 -3.74
CA PRO A 576 -1.98 -38.39 -3.87
C PRO A 576 -3.35 -37.97 -3.30
N TYR A 577 -3.34 -37.29 -2.15
CA TYR A 577 -4.55 -36.79 -1.49
C TYR A 577 -5.16 -35.60 -2.24
N THR A 578 -4.33 -34.66 -2.70
CA THR A 578 -4.79 -33.51 -3.50
C THR A 578 -5.43 -33.97 -4.82
N LYS A 579 -4.85 -34.98 -5.47
CA LYS A 579 -5.41 -35.57 -6.69
C LYS A 579 -6.77 -36.22 -6.44
N GLU A 580 -6.91 -36.99 -5.37
CA GLU A 580 -8.19 -37.58 -4.99
C GLU A 580 -9.24 -36.50 -4.69
N LEU A 581 -8.87 -35.43 -3.98
CA LEU A 581 -9.76 -34.27 -3.77
C LEU A 581 -10.20 -33.63 -5.08
N ALA A 582 -9.26 -33.39 -6.00
CA ALA A 582 -9.57 -32.84 -7.31
C ALA A 582 -10.52 -33.77 -8.11
N GLU A 583 -10.35 -35.10 -7.98
CA GLU A 583 -11.20 -36.09 -8.63
C GLU A 583 -12.62 -36.13 -8.06
N ARG A 584 -12.75 -36.11 -6.72
CA ARG A 584 -14.03 -36.26 -6.02
C ARG A 584 -14.85 -34.98 -5.94
N THR A 585 -14.19 -33.84 -5.73
CA THR A 585 -14.88 -32.57 -5.47
C THR A 585 -15.10 -31.75 -6.73
N GLY A 586 -14.25 -31.94 -7.76
CA GLY A 586 -14.23 -31.06 -8.92
C GLY A 586 -13.84 -29.62 -8.60
N SER A 587 -13.29 -29.35 -7.40
CA SER A 587 -12.90 -28.01 -6.97
C SER A 587 -11.80 -27.45 -7.88
N PRO A 588 -11.99 -26.25 -8.48
CA PRO A 588 -10.98 -25.63 -9.31
C PRO A 588 -9.64 -25.45 -8.60
N ASP A 589 -9.65 -25.11 -7.30
CA ASP A 589 -8.43 -24.90 -6.51
C ASP A 589 -7.57 -26.18 -6.45
N TYR A 590 -8.16 -27.34 -6.14
CA TYR A 590 -7.42 -28.60 -6.07
C TYR A 590 -6.98 -29.10 -7.46
N ILE A 591 -7.81 -28.90 -8.49
CA ILE A 591 -7.44 -29.25 -9.87
C ILE A 591 -6.23 -28.41 -10.31
N TYR A 592 -6.22 -27.12 -9.98
CA TYR A 592 -5.11 -26.22 -10.27
C TYR A 592 -3.84 -26.63 -9.51
N ASP A 593 -3.93 -26.96 -8.21
CA ASP A 593 -2.78 -27.43 -7.42
C ASP A 593 -2.10 -28.67 -8.06
N VAL A 594 -2.89 -29.60 -8.59
CA VAL A 594 -2.35 -30.78 -9.29
C VAL A 594 -1.70 -30.37 -10.61
N ALA A 595 -2.29 -29.43 -11.35
CA ALA A 595 -1.67 -28.90 -12.57
C ALA A 595 -0.33 -28.22 -12.24
N ASP A 596 -0.30 -27.35 -11.23
CA ASP A 596 0.89 -26.62 -10.77
C ASP A 596 2.02 -27.56 -10.33
N TYR A 597 1.68 -28.63 -9.59
CA TYR A 597 2.65 -29.68 -9.23
C TYR A 597 3.36 -30.27 -10.47
N TYR A 598 2.63 -30.50 -11.56
CA TYR A 598 3.21 -31.04 -12.79
C TYR A 598 3.90 -29.96 -13.63
N TYR A 599 3.46 -28.70 -13.55
CA TYR A 599 4.12 -27.55 -14.16
C TYR A 599 5.54 -27.38 -13.60
N SER A 600 5.70 -27.35 -12.27
CA SER A 600 7.00 -27.16 -11.61
C SER A 600 8.01 -28.29 -11.86
N ARG A 601 7.58 -29.41 -12.44
CA ARG A 601 8.41 -30.57 -12.79
C ARG A 601 8.49 -30.82 -14.29
N ASN A 602 8.11 -29.84 -15.11
CA ASN A 602 8.10 -29.92 -16.57
C ASN A 602 7.38 -31.18 -17.10
N SER A 603 6.38 -31.67 -16.37
CA SER A 603 5.61 -32.88 -16.71
C SER A 603 4.41 -32.51 -17.58
N TRP A 604 4.71 -32.05 -18.80
CA TRP A 604 3.77 -31.32 -19.66
C TRP A 604 2.49 -32.07 -20.03
N ASP A 605 2.56 -33.37 -20.28
CA ASP A 605 1.36 -34.17 -20.60
C ASP A 605 0.36 -34.21 -19.44
N SER A 606 0.87 -34.35 -18.21
CA SER A 606 0.05 -34.33 -17.00
C SER A 606 -0.46 -32.93 -16.71
N TYR A 607 0.41 -31.91 -16.80
CA TYR A 607 0.01 -30.51 -16.66
C TYR A 607 -1.13 -30.15 -17.61
N ASN A 608 -0.99 -30.42 -18.91
CA ASN A 608 -1.99 -30.07 -19.92
C ASN A 608 -3.34 -30.73 -19.62
N ARG A 609 -3.35 -32.01 -19.23
CA ARG A 609 -4.59 -32.73 -18.87
C ARG A 609 -5.29 -32.11 -17.67
N TRP A 610 -4.53 -31.78 -16.62
CA TRP A 610 -5.10 -31.18 -15.41
C TRP A 610 -5.53 -29.73 -15.63
N TYR A 611 -4.79 -28.99 -16.45
CA TYR A 611 -5.13 -27.63 -16.83
C TYR A 611 -6.41 -27.59 -17.69
N GLU A 612 -6.60 -28.50 -18.65
CA GLU A 612 -7.86 -28.62 -19.39
C GLU A 612 -9.03 -28.89 -18.46
N ARG A 613 -8.85 -29.80 -17.48
CA ARG A 613 -9.87 -30.03 -16.45
C ARG A 613 -10.14 -28.80 -15.59
N TYR A 614 -9.12 -28.01 -15.29
CA TYR A 614 -9.27 -26.75 -14.56
C TYR A 614 -10.14 -25.78 -15.36
N MET A 615 -9.87 -25.65 -16.66
CA MET A 615 -10.68 -24.84 -17.58
C MET A 615 -12.14 -25.25 -17.60
N ASP A 616 -12.42 -26.55 -17.63
CA ASP A 616 -13.79 -27.06 -17.59
C ASP A 616 -14.49 -26.81 -16.24
N SER A 617 -13.71 -26.67 -15.15
CA SER A 617 -14.24 -26.46 -13.80
C SER A 617 -14.53 -24.98 -13.47
N VAL A 618 -13.86 -24.04 -14.14
CA VAL A 618 -14.08 -22.61 -13.91
C VAL A 618 -15.25 -22.10 -14.75
N ASN A 619 -16.29 -21.58 -14.10
CA ASN A 619 -17.45 -21.00 -14.77
C ASN A 619 -17.16 -19.57 -15.22
N ARG A 620 -16.21 -19.39 -16.14
CA ARG A 620 -15.84 -18.07 -16.66
C ARG A 620 -15.73 -18.07 -18.18
N PRO A 621 -16.19 -16.99 -18.85
CA PRO A 621 -16.07 -16.87 -20.29
C PRO A 621 -14.60 -16.78 -20.73
N ASP A 622 -13.75 -16.15 -19.91
CA ASP A 622 -12.33 -15.94 -20.19
C ASP A 622 -11.42 -16.23 -18.97
N LEU A 623 -10.25 -16.82 -19.22
CA LEU A 623 -8.96 -16.15 -18.95
C LEU A 623 -8.90 -14.93 -17.98
N SER A 624 -8.84 -15.08 -16.65
CA SER A 624 -8.16 -14.11 -15.79
C SER A 624 -6.72 -13.94 -16.28
N SER A 625 -6.23 -12.71 -16.23
CA SER A 625 -4.91 -12.35 -16.74
C SER A 625 -3.78 -13.21 -16.16
N TYR A 626 -3.84 -13.48 -14.85
CA TYR A 626 -2.89 -14.35 -14.16
C TYR A 626 -2.82 -15.77 -14.73
N ASN A 627 -3.97 -16.45 -14.87
CA ASN A 627 -3.99 -17.80 -15.42
C ASN A 627 -3.61 -17.82 -16.90
N GLN A 628 -3.94 -16.75 -17.63
CA GLN A 628 -3.56 -16.60 -19.02
C GLN A 628 -2.05 -16.47 -19.18
N GLY A 629 -1.40 -15.64 -18.35
CA GLY A 629 0.04 -15.52 -18.27
C GLY A 629 0.71 -16.84 -17.90
N ASN A 630 0.23 -17.54 -16.86
CA ASN A 630 0.76 -18.85 -16.47
C ASN A 630 0.65 -19.89 -17.60
N ARG A 631 -0.47 -19.90 -18.34
CA ARG A 631 -0.63 -20.78 -19.50
C ARG A 631 0.34 -20.43 -20.62
N ALA A 632 0.55 -19.13 -20.87
CA ALA A 632 1.52 -18.66 -21.86
C ALA A 632 2.94 -19.09 -21.47
N SER A 633 3.35 -18.89 -20.21
CA SER A 633 4.64 -19.37 -19.69
C SER A 633 4.78 -20.89 -19.79
N ALA A 634 3.72 -21.66 -19.55
CA ALA A 634 3.77 -23.11 -19.73
C ALA A 634 3.92 -23.56 -21.19
N LEU A 635 3.34 -22.83 -22.14
CA LEU A 635 3.54 -23.10 -23.57
C LEU A 635 4.96 -22.71 -24.01
N LEU A 636 5.47 -21.59 -23.50
CA LEU A 636 6.84 -21.15 -23.70
C LEU A 636 7.82 -22.25 -23.26
N LYS A 637 7.65 -22.79 -22.05
CA LYS A 637 8.48 -23.89 -21.52
C LYS A 637 8.31 -25.24 -22.25
N GLN A 638 7.23 -25.42 -22.99
CA GLN A 638 7.01 -26.56 -23.88
C GLN A 638 7.66 -26.39 -25.26
N GLY A 639 8.33 -25.26 -25.51
CA GLY A 639 8.86 -24.90 -26.83
C GLY A 639 7.78 -24.49 -27.84
N LYS A 640 6.54 -24.26 -27.38
CA LYS A 640 5.42 -23.76 -28.20
C LYS A 640 5.38 -22.23 -28.15
N VAL A 641 6.47 -21.61 -28.60
CA VAL A 641 6.72 -20.18 -28.42
C VAL A 641 5.70 -19.33 -29.17
N GLU A 642 5.38 -19.71 -30.40
CA GLU A 642 4.41 -18.98 -31.22
C GLU A 642 2.98 -19.04 -30.64
N ASP A 643 2.64 -20.13 -29.94
CA ASP A 643 1.34 -20.30 -29.28
C ASP A 643 1.25 -19.50 -27.97
N SER A 644 2.37 -19.15 -27.33
CA SER A 644 2.37 -18.39 -26.06
C SER A 644 2.16 -16.89 -26.27
N ILE A 645 2.71 -16.31 -27.33
CA ILE A 645 2.64 -14.88 -27.65
C ILE A 645 1.22 -14.30 -27.62
N PRO A 646 0.20 -14.87 -28.32
CA PRO A 646 -1.15 -14.31 -28.28
C PRO A 646 -1.75 -14.34 -26.87
N LEU A 647 -1.38 -15.32 -26.03
CA LEU A 647 -1.85 -15.38 -24.65
C LEU A 647 -1.16 -14.36 -23.76
N PHE A 648 0.15 -14.13 -23.92
CA PHE A 648 0.84 -13.05 -23.23
C PHE A 648 0.22 -11.69 -23.58
N LYS A 649 0.00 -11.43 -24.86
CA LYS A 649 -0.60 -10.16 -25.31
C LYS A 649 -1.98 -9.90 -24.69
N GLU A 650 -2.83 -10.92 -24.65
CA GLU A 650 -4.15 -10.80 -24.02
C GLU A 650 -4.06 -10.72 -22.48
N ALA A 651 -3.08 -11.37 -21.87
CA ALA A 651 -2.82 -11.24 -20.43
C ALA A 651 -2.40 -9.81 -20.06
N MET A 652 -1.48 -9.19 -20.81
CA MET A 652 -0.98 -7.84 -20.54
C MET A 652 -2.05 -6.75 -20.70
N LYS A 653 -2.99 -6.90 -21.64
CA LYS A 653 -4.15 -5.99 -21.74
C LYS A 653 -5.08 -6.01 -20.52
N LYS A 654 -5.04 -7.08 -19.73
CA LYS A 654 -5.93 -7.32 -18.58
C LYS A 654 -5.20 -7.22 -17.24
N ASP A 655 -3.87 -7.29 -17.23
CA ASP A 655 -3.03 -7.21 -16.03
C ASP A 655 -2.32 -5.87 -16.00
N ASN A 656 -2.85 -4.90 -15.26
CA ASN A 656 -2.22 -3.59 -15.15
C ASN A 656 -0.86 -3.62 -14.43
N SER A 657 -0.49 -4.74 -13.81
CA SER A 657 0.84 -4.94 -13.23
C SER A 657 1.87 -5.43 -14.27
N HIS A 658 1.43 -5.87 -15.45
CA HIS A 658 2.24 -6.41 -16.54
C HIS A 658 3.30 -7.46 -16.12
N ARG A 659 3.02 -8.28 -15.10
CA ARG A 659 4.04 -9.12 -14.44
C ARG A 659 4.70 -10.17 -15.36
N PHE A 660 4.07 -10.48 -16.49
CA PHE A 660 4.57 -11.46 -17.46
C PHE A 660 5.26 -10.83 -18.68
N VAL A 661 5.49 -9.51 -18.69
CA VAL A 661 6.09 -8.83 -19.85
C VAL A 661 7.46 -9.41 -20.20
N GLY A 662 8.32 -9.69 -19.21
CA GLY A 662 9.64 -10.30 -19.44
C GLY A 662 9.56 -11.60 -20.26
N ASN A 663 8.65 -12.50 -19.88
CA ASN A 663 8.41 -13.76 -20.58
C ASN A 663 7.90 -13.54 -22.03
N TRP A 664 7.09 -12.50 -22.25
CA TRP A 664 6.66 -12.13 -23.60
C TRP A 664 7.82 -11.57 -24.44
N LEU A 665 8.63 -10.67 -23.89
CA LEU A 665 9.81 -10.12 -24.57
C LEU A 665 10.78 -11.23 -24.97
N ALA A 666 11.01 -12.21 -24.07
CA ALA A 666 11.81 -13.39 -24.35
C ALA A 666 11.24 -14.22 -25.52
N ALA A 667 9.93 -14.44 -25.56
CA ALA A 667 9.28 -15.16 -26.65
C ALA A 667 9.45 -14.45 -28.00
N GLU A 668 9.27 -13.13 -28.04
CA GLU A 668 9.44 -12.29 -29.24
C GLU A 668 10.90 -12.31 -29.74
N LEU A 669 11.87 -12.13 -28.84
CA LEU A 669 13.30 -12.19 -29.19
C LEU A 669 13.69 -13.57 -29.72
N TYR A 670 13.14 -14.65 -29.15
CA TYR A 670 13.43 -16.01 -29.57
C TYR A 670 12.95 -16.31 -31.01
N ILE A 671 11.77 -15.82 -31.40
CA ILE A 671 11.23 -15.99 -32.76
C ILE A 671 11.86 -15.02 -33.77
N GLY A 672 12.74 -14.12 -33.32
CA GLY A 672 13.50 -13.21 -34.16
C GLY A 672 12.81 -11.87 -34.44
N SER A 673 11.89 -11.43 -33.57
CA SER A 673 11.36 -10.06 -33.60
C SER A 673 12.48 -9.03 -33.49
N SER A 674 12.30 -7.85 -34.11
CA SER A 674 13.29 -6.77 -34.03
C SER A 674 13.35 -6.18 -32.62
N PHE A 675 14.53 -5.71 -32.21
CA PHE A 675 14.71 -4.98 -30.95
C PHE A 675 13.78 -3.77 -30.86
N GLU A 676 13.58 -3.03 -31.96
CA GLU A 676 12.59 -1.95 -32.05
C GLU A 676 11.17 -2.39 -31.66
N ASN A 677 10.71 -3.56 -32.12
CA ASN A 677 9.38 -4.06 -31.77
C ASN A 677 9.32 -4.52 -30.31
N VAL A 678 10.38 -5.16 -29.81
CA VAL A 678 10.48 -5.63 -28.43
C VAL A 678 10.55 -4.45 -27.46
N LEU A 679 11.28 -3.39 -27.82
CA LEU A 679 11.36 -2.15 -27.06
C LEU A 679 9.99 -1.48 -26.95
N LYS A 680 9.25 -1.40 -28.06
CA LYS A 680 7.87 -0.89 -28.05
C LYS A 680 6.94 -1.69 -27.11
N ILE A 681 7.11 -3.01 -27.05
CA ILE A 681 6.34 -3.84 -26.11
C ILE A 681 6.72 -3.49 -24.66
N ALA A 682 8.00 -3.34 -24.35
CA ALA A 682 8.47 -2.96 -23.02
C ALA A 682 7.97 -1.56 -22.60
N GLU A 683 7.90 -0.61 -23.54
CA GLU A 683 7.37 0.74 -23.32
C GLU A 683 5.85 0.74 -23.08
N GLU A 684 5.09 -0.05 -23.85
CA GLU A 684 3.63 -0.13 -23.74
C GLU A 684 3.19 -0.89 -22.47
N TYR A 685 3.99 -1.88 -22.03
CA TYR A 685 3.67 -2.75 -20.90
C TYR A 685 4.81 -2.80 -19.85
N PRO A 686 5.13 -1.68 -19.17
CA PRO A 686 6.19 -1.65 -18.17
C PRO A 686 5.84 -2.53 -16.97
N ASP A 687 6.83 -3.23 -16.43
CA ASP A 687 6.64 -4.11 -15.27
C ASP A 687 6.32 -3.30 -14.02
N ARG A 688 5.07 -3.45 -13.57
CA ARG A 688 4.48 -2.78 -12.42
C ARG A 688 4.14 -3.76 -11.30
N SER A 689 4.70 -4.97 -11.35
CA SER A 689 4.41 -6.00 -10.36
C SER A 689 4.88 -5.57 -8.97
N TYR A 690 4.08 -5.91 -7.96
CA TYR A 690 4.46 -5.73 -6.57
C TYR A 690 5.51 -6.78 -6.18
N ILE A 691 6.77 -6.38 -6.08
CA ILE A 691 7.89 -7.27 -5.67
C ILE A 691 8.40 -6.87 -4.28
N GLY A 692 7.51 -6.94 -3.28
CA GLY A 692 7.86 -6.67 -1.88
C GLY A 692 8.52 -5.29 -1.64
N TYR A 693 9.05 -5.10 -0.43
CA TYR A 693 9.62 -3.80 -0.01
C TYR A 693 11.08 -3.59 -0.43
N ARG A 694 11.71 -4.51 -1.17
CA ARG A 694 13.18 -4.56 -1.30
C ARG A 694 13.75 -4.98 -2.66
N GLU A 695 12.92 -5.37 -3.61
CA GLU A 695 13.39 -5.71 -4.96
C GLU A 695 13.00 -4.60 -5.93
N GLN A 696 13.99 -4.08 -6.65
CA GLN A 696 13.76 -3.09 -7.70
C GLN A 696 12.98 -3.76 -8.84
N ARG A 697 11.97 -3.04 -9.36
CA ARG A 697 11.24 -3.45 -10.57
C ARG A 697 12.21 -3.56 -11.74
N THR A 698 11.95 -4.48 -12.65
CA THR A 698 12.81 -4.66 -13.82
C THR A 698 12.51 -3.58 -14.85
N ASP A 699 13.48 -2.74 -15.16
CA ASP A 699 13.40 -1.80 -16.30
C ASP A 699 13.69 -2.55 -17.61
N TRP A 700 12.65 -3.16 -18.16
CA TRP A 700 12.75 -3.87 -19.43
C TRP A 700 13.13 -2.96 -20.60
N VAL A 701 12.75 -1.68 -20.57
CA VAL A 701 13.08 -0.72 -21.65
C VAL A 701 14.59 -0.50 -21.69
N GLN A 702 15.20 -0.23 -20.53
CA GLN A 702 16.64 -0.05 -20.42
C GLN A 702 17.41 -1.31 -20.83
N ILE A 703 17.01 -2.48 -20.31
CA ILE A 703 17.67 -3.75 -20.63
C ILE A 703 17.63 -4.03 -22.15
N ILE A 704 16.46 -3.89 -22.79
CA ILE A 704 16.32 -4.16 -24.22
C ILE A 704 17.11 -3.15 -25.07
N SER A 705 17.13 -1.87 -24.68
CA SER A 705 17.94 -0.83 -25.34
C SER A 705 19.44 -1.12 -25.24
N HIS A 706 19.92 -1.58 -24.08
CA HIS A 706 21.30 -1.96 -23.88
C HIS A 706 21.69 -3.21 -24.69
N MET A 707 20.82 -4.21 -24.75
CA MET A 707 21.02 -5.39 -25.60
C MET A 707 21.08 -5.04 -27.08
N GLU A 708 20.29 -4.07 -27.55
CA GLU A 708 20.36 -3.60 -28.94
C GLU A 708 21.74 -3.01 -29.27
N LYS A 709 22.34 -2.26 -28.33
CA LYS A 709 23.69 -1.70 -28.47
C LYS A 709 24.75 -2.81 -28.45
N GLU A 710 24.72 -3.70 -27.44
CA GLU A 710 25.66 -4.82 -27.28
C GLU A 710 25.67 -5.73 -28.52
N ARG A 711 24.50 -5.99 -29.11
CA ARG A 711 24.37 -6.78 -30.34
C ARG A 711 25.22 -6.23 -31.50
N GLN A 712 25.43 -4.92 -31.58
CA GLN A 712 26.21 -4.31 -32.68
C GLN A 712 27.69 -4.68 -32.60
N GLU A 713 28.17 -5.04 -31.42
CA GLU A 713 29.58 -5.35 -31.13
C GLU A 713 29.88 -6.86 -31.20
N VAL A 714 28.84 -7.71 -31.16
CA VAL A 714 28.97 -9.17 -31.06
C VAL A 714 28.43 -9.87 -32.33
N PRO A 715 29.30 -10.42 -33.21
CA PRO A 715 28.88 -11.02 -34.49
C PRO A 715 27.91 -12.21 -34.41
N GLU A 716 27.88 -12.93 -33.28
CA GLU A 716 27.05 -14.13 -33.07
C GLU A 716 25.93 -13.91 -32.03
N TYR A 717 25.63 -12.65 -31.69
CA TYR A 717 24.73 -12.28 -30.60
C TYR A 717 23.36 -12.97 -30.68
N GLN A 718 22.71 -12.92 -31.84
CA GLN A 718 21.38 -13.50 -32.02
C GLN A 718 21.39 -15.03 -31.82
N GLN A 719 22.47 -15.70 -32.22
CA GLN A 719 22.59 -17.15 -32.06
C GLN A 719 22.80 -17.51 -30.59
N GLN A 720 23.63 -16.74 -29.87
CA GLN A 720 23.84 -16.91 -28.45
C GLN A 720 22.57 -16.61 -27.64
N LEU A 721 21.91 -15.48 -27.91
CA LEU A 721 20.64 -15.10 -27.29
C LEU A 721 19.57 -16.18 -27.47
N ARG A 722 19.41 -16.68 -28.69
CA ARG A 722 18.45 -17.77 -28.95
C ARG A 722 18.80 -19.04 -28.18
N LYS A 723 20.09 -19.38 -28.08
CA LYS A 723 20.57 -20.56 -27.37
C LYS A 723 20.30 -20.44 -25.86
N VAL A 724 20.58 -19.29 -25.25
CA VAL A 724 20.32 -19.10 -23.81
C VAL A 724 18.82 -19.01 -23.50
N LEU A 725 18.03 -18.39 -24.38
CA LEU A 725 16.57 -18.41 -24.25
C LEU A 725 15.99 -19.81 -24.37
N GLU A 726 16.54 -20.65 -25.26
CA GLU A 726 16.18 -22.06 -25.33
C GLU A 726 16.48 -22.80 -24.03
N MET A 727 17.63 -22.54 -23.39
CA MET A 727 17.97 -23.08 -22.07
C MET A 727 16.97 -22.63 -21.00
N TYR A 728 16.62 -21.34 -20.99
CA TYR A 728 15.62 -20.77 -20.09
C TYR A 728 14.26 -21.43 -20.26
N PHE A 729 13.77 -21.57 -21.49
CA PHE A 729 12.49 -22.23 -21.75
C PHE A 729 12.51 -23.71 -21.35
N GLN A 730 13.63 -24.40 -21.52
CA GLN A 730 13.76 -25.80 -21.10
C GLN A 730 13.88 -25.99 -19.58
N GLY A 731 14.07 -24.90 -18.81
CA GLY A 731 14.26 -24.95 -17.37
C GLY A 731 15.53 -25.68 -16.96
N VAL A 732 16.61 -25.56 -17.75
CA VAL A 732 17.92 -26.16 -17.44
C VAL A 732 18.78 -25.20 -16.62
N ASP A 733 18.34 -24.88 -15.39
CA ASP A 733 18.93 -23.85 -14.52
C ASP A 733 20.45 -23.97 -14.36
N ARG A 734 20.96 -25.20 -14.27
CA ARG A 734 22.41 -25.45 -14.15
C ARG A 734 23.20 -24.95 -15.36
N ASP A 735 22.67 -25.19 -16.57
CA ASP A 735 23.34 -24.77 -17.80
C ASP A 735 23.27 -23.23 -17.95
N ILE A 736 22.18 -22.62 -17.47
CA ILE A 736 22.03 -21.17 -17.40
C ILE A 736 23.04 -20.58 -16.40
N ASP A 737 23.19 -21.16 -15.21
CA ASP A 737 24.13 -20.68 -14.19
C ASP A 737 25.60 -20.81 -14.65
N GLU A 738 25.93 -21.91 -15.33
CA GLU A 738 27.23 -22.09 -16.00
C GLU A 738 27.44 -21.02 -17.09
N TRP A 739 26.42 -20.72 -17.89
CA TRP A 739 26.48 -19.67 -18.90
C TRP A 739 26.64 -18.27 -18.28
N LEU A 740 25.82 -17.91 -17.29
CA LEU A 740 25.88 -16.62 -16.58
C LEU A 740 27.26 -16.36 -15.95
N SER A 741 27.97 -17.42 -15.56
CA SER A 741 29.30 -17.35 -14.95
C SER A 741 30.44 -17.23 -15.99
N SER A 742 30.16 -17.44 -17.28
CA SER A 742 31.18 -17.55 -18.33
C SER A 742 31.01 -16.60 -19.52
N THR A 743 29.83 -15.99 -19.65
CA THR A 743 29.50 -15.03 -20.72
C THR A 743 30.17 -13.68 -20.44
N GLU A 744 30.64 -13.00 -21.48
CA GLU A 744 31.20 -11.63 -21.42
C GLU A 744 30.16 -10.59 -21.86
N GLU A 745 28.99 -11.05 -22.30
CA GLU A 745 27.85 -10.26 -22.76
C GLU A 745 27.02 -9.80 -21.55
N GLU A 746 27.46 -8.72 -20.90
CA GLU A 746 26.89 -8.16 -19.67
C GLU A 746 25.39 -7.86 -19.79
N THR A 747 24.93 -7.29 -20.91
CA THR A 747 23.52 -6.87 -21.01
C THR A 747 22.60 -8.04 -21.30
N MET A 748 23.06 -9.02 -22.09
CA MET A 748 22.36 -10.29 -22.27
C MET A 748 22.27 -11.06 -20.94
N LYS A 749 23.35 -11.01 -20.14
CA LYS A 749 23.39 -11.60 -18.81
C LYS A 749 22.34 -10.95 -17.89
N ASP A 750 22.25 -9.63 -17.87
CA ASP A 750 21.24 -8.90 -17.09
C ASP A 750 19.82 -9.28 -17.49
N PHE A 751 19.54 -9.37 -18.79
CA PHE A 751 18.24 -9.82 -19.29
C PHE A 751 17.88 -11.23 -18.80
N VAL A 752 18.79 -12.19 -18.91
CA VAL A 752 18.55 -13.57 -18.45
C VAL A 752 18.41 -13.63 -16.92
N MET A 753 19.19 -12.85 -16.17
CA MET A 753 19.03 -12.76 -14.72
C MET A 753 17.66 -12.18 -14.34
N ALA A 754 17.18 -11.16 -15.05
CA ALA A 754 15.86 -10.59 -14.83
C ALA A 754 14.75 -11.60 -15.13
N LEU A 755 14.86 -12.37 -16.22
CA LEU A 755 13.90 -13.44 -16.54
C LEU A 755 13.84 -14.53 -15.45
N LYS A 756 14.98 -14.88 -14.84
CA LYS A 756 15.00 -15.82 -13.70
C LYS A 756 14.26 -15.28 -12.47
N ARG A 757 14.13 -13.96 -12.29
CA ARG A 757 13.35 -13.35 -11.19
C ARG A 757 11.85 -13.36 -11.46
N VAL A 758 11.42 -13.34 -12.73
CA VAL A 758 10.00 -13.44 -13.11
C VAL A 758 9.42 -14.83 -12.83
N ASP A 759 10.26 -15.86 -12.93
CA ASP A 759 9.86 -17.27 -12.83
C ASP A 759 9.94 -17.84 -11.40
N ASN A 760 10.61 -17.15 -10.47
CA ASN A 760 10.71 -17.47 -9.05
C ASN A 760 9.72 -16.65 -8.23
#